data_AF-A0A1R0GFC5-F1
#
_entry.id   AF-A0A1R0GFC5-F1
#
_cell.length_a   1.000
_cell.length_b   1.000
_cell.length_c   1.000
_cell.angle_alpha   90.00
_cell.angle_beta   90.00
_cell.angle_gamma   90.00
#
_symmetry.space_group_name_H-M   'P 1'
#
loop_
_entity.id
_entity.type
_entity.pdbx_description
1 polymer ?
#
loop_
_entity_poly.entity_id
_entity_poly.type
_entity_poly.pdbx_seq_one_letter_code
_entity_poly.pdbx_strand_id
1 'polypeptide(L)'
;MEPNGSTDPRDLRDNAQIIDKIVNSSDLTVLGRLGKVLKTMAGMYVEFTQFLLRSGLESVYLAYGPGVVVERATQLVQRNGELYRAINQADLPLTLTGNWTTDAPKLFAAGDAGLRANLSSPTGTSYVTRGAQTLEQSLAQNDVVVAQAKTDIAVVSKRTETGVNGDRLLRTRIRAAMGDDTSIVFLGDSNFHGAASLDAYRNSAVNLLKRMINQDFGLTSYGFTPLMSMGSGTPNATQDLHEIAWTRTDGAAHTWTAREGAAGSYVMQGLSWVSVQAGNILSSTIPTFQRKAFIWWIGNPGGGTFDVKINGTTVVTVNTNSATVTLLNVQVVDIVDNGKGSCKIECVTTSAGKVELCGFSYNAYVNALTVNNFSNSGRRLRWLDELAINSMLMRCACLVMGLGLNDYGDNKTDPAYFAAFKQRIDWLILYANFYSVPVVVCDHVWLGDADDVTRKELARLAKETGGVYIPFPEMFQKSDAPTTDAYRVSELKLFSDGAHWNVAGHKFEAESVAKWLGLSCSSKKVALDNYDWWYPIAFGSTGVTNTGTNSDTVTAVRNSGPSNAELRVSVSGISLNTQRGMWTAWPTRAGIIQSYAMTHQLLPKTDGTSRGTFVLAAGGAATANPNGSNDIAQHTMFVSFPTADHGA
;
A
#
# COMPACT_ATOMS: atom_id res chain seq x y z
N MET A 1 -1.71 114.20 -2.19
CA MET A 1 -1.23 113.84 -3.54
C MET A 1 -1.95 112.56 -3.91
N GLU A 2 -2.88 112.61 -4.86
CA GLU A 2 -3.75 111.47 -5.16
C GLU A 2 -2.90 110.27 -5.66
N PRO A 3 -3.05 109.06 -5.06
CA PRO A 3 -2.36 107.83 -5.46
C PRO A 3 -2.98 107.16 -6.70
N ASN A 4 -4.04 107.74 -7.24
CA ASN A 4 -4.81 107.22 -8.34
C ASN A 4 -4.30 107.86 -9.63
N GLY A 5 -3.98 107.03 -10.62
CA GLY A 5 -3.32 107.41 -11.88
C GLY A 5 -3.69 108.80 -12.38
N SER A 6 -2.66 109.57 -12.74
CA SER A 6 -2.85 110.91 -13.29
C SER A 6 -3.38 110.84 -14.71
N THR A 7 -4.49 111.54 -14.96
CA THR A 7 -5.05 111.77 -16.29
C THR A 7 -4.39 112.95 -16.99
N ASP A 8 -3.38 113.58 -16.37
CA ASP A 8 -2.61 114.64 -17.02
C ASP A 8 -1.76 114.03 -18.17
N PRO A 9 -1.92 114.51 -19.41
CA PRO A 9 -1.17 114.00 -20.55
C PRO A 9 0.36 114.22 -20.42
N ARG A 10 0.82 115.18 -19.60
CA ARG A 10 2.25 115.36 -19.30
C ARG A 10 2.80 114.20 -18.49
N ASP A 11 2.01 113.72 -17.55
CA ASP A 11 2.32 112.58 -16.69
C ASP A 11 2.37 111.25 -17.47
N LEU A 12 1.58 111.14 -18.56
CA LEU A 12 1.67 110.04 -19.52
C LEU A 12 2.99 110.08 -20.29
N ARG A 13 3.41 111.26 -20.76
CA ARG A 13 4.69 111.44 -21.46
C ARG A 13 5.87 111.09 -20.57
N ASP A 14 5.89 111.57 -19.33
CA ASP A 14 6.97 111.30 -18.39
C ASP A 14 7.04 109.80 -18.04
N ASN A 15 5.89 109.16 -17.83
CA ASN A 15 5.82 107.71 -17.64
C ASN A 15 6.30 106.94 -18.88
N ALA A 16 5.95 107.38 -20.09
CA ALA A 16 6.42 106.73 -21.31
C ALA A 16 7.95 106.78 -21.43
N GLN A 17 8.58 107.91 -21.10
CA GLN A 17 10.04 108.04 -21.08
C GLN A 17 10.70 107.17 -20.00
N ILE A 18 10.08 107.08 -18.82
CA ILE A 18 10.59 106.23 -17.74
C ILE A 18 10.43 104.75 -18.11
N ILE A 19 9.29 104.34 -18.66
CA ILE A 19 9.05 102.96 -19.08
C ILE A 19 10.03 102.57 -20.19
N ASP A 20 10.28 103.46 -21.15
CA ASP A 20 11.30 103.23 -22.19
C ASP A 20 12.68 102.99 -21.56
N LYS A 21 13.06 103.78 -20.55
CA LYS A 21 14.30 103.54 -19.79
C LYS A 21 14.27 102.25 -18.95
N ILE A 22 13.13 101.87 -18.36
CA ILE A 22 13.01 100.62 -17.59
C ILE A 22 13.28 99.42 -18.49
N VAL A 23 12.77 99.44 -19.72
CA VAL A 23 12.80 98.29 -20.62
C VAL A 23 14.07 98.28 -21.49
N ASN A 24 14.46 99.43 -22.03
CA ASN A 24 15.48 99.52 -23.09
C ASN A 24 16.81 100.13 -22.64
N SER A 25 16.91 100.73 -21.45
CA SER A 25 18.18 101.31 -20.97
C SER A 25 19.16 100.22 -20.51
N SER A 26 20.46 100.50 -20.68
CA SER A 26 21.56 99.73 -20.07
C SER A 26 21.83 100.12 -18.61
N ASP A 27 21.27 101.23 -18.13
CA ASP A 27 21.37 101.61 -16.71
C ASP A 27 20.69 100.57 -15.82
N LEU A 28 21.23 100.28 -14.63
CA LEU A 28 20.65 99.28 -13.73
C LEU A 28 19.40 99.78 -12.98
N THR A 29 19.25 101.11 -12.90
CA THR A 29 18.16 101.78 -12.19
C THR A 29 17.74 103.06 -12.89
N VAL A 30 16.48 103.44 -12.72
CA VAL A 30 15.94 104.72 -13.19
C VAL A 30 15.10 105.38 -12.10
N LEU A 31 15.14 106.72 -12.02
CA LEU A 31 14.28 107.46 -11.11
C LEU A 31 12.87 107.58 -11.72
N GLY A 32 11.88 107.00 -11.04
CA GLY A 32 10.49 107.08 -11.44
C GLY A 32 9.90 108.48 -11.21
N ARG A 33 8.73 108.74 -11.81
CA ARG A 33 8.06 110.06 -11.80
C ARG A 33 7.76 110.55 -10.38
N LEU A 34 7.53 109.63 -9.45
CA LEU A 34 7.28 109.92 -8.03
C LEU A 34 8.58 109.97 -7.19
N GLY A 35 9.75 110.06 -7.82
CA GLY A 35 11.05 110.09 -7.14
C GLY A 35 11.51 108.75 -6.58
N LYS A 36 10.82 107.63 -6.88
CA LYS A 36 11.24 106.29 -6.46
C LYS A 36 12.25 105.70 -7.43
N VAL A 37 13.38 105.20 -6.93
CA VAL A 37 14.33 104.44 -7.73
C VAL A 37 13.71 103.08 -8.09
N LEU A 38 13.59 102.80 -9.39
CA LEU A 38 13.09 101.56 -9.96
C LEU A 38 14.24 100.80 -10.61
N LYS A 39 14.17 99.47 -10.60
CA LYS A 39 15.11 98.62 -11.35
C LYS A 39 14.69 98.55 -12.81
N THR A 40 15.66 98.63 -13.71
CA THR A 40 15.47 98.35 -15.13
C THR A 40 15.53 96.84 -15.38
N MET A 41 15.17 96.40 -16.59
CA MET A 41 15.34 95.00 -17.03
C MET A 41 16.80 94.55 -16.94
N ALA A 42 17.76 95.41 -17.33
CA ALA A 42 19.19 95.13 -17.19
C ALA A 42 19.59 94.90 -15.71
N GLY A 43 19.07 95.72 -14.80
CA GLY A 43 19.29 95.55 -13.35
C GLY A 43 18.75 94.23 -12.82
N MET A 44 17.55 93.82 -13.26
CA MET A 44 16.96 92.54 -12.86
C MET A 44 17.74 91.33 -13.40
N TYR A 45 18.27 91.39 -14.64
CA TYR A 45 19.08 90.31 -15.20
C TYR A 45 20.42 90.11 -14.46
N VAL A 46 21.07 91.20 -14.08
CA VAL A 46 22.30 91.15 -13.28
C VAL A 46 22.03 90.49 -11.93
N GLU A 47 20.94 90.88 -11.25
CA GLU A 47 20.59 90.30 -9.95
C GLU A 47 20.22 88.82 -10.04
N PHE A 48 19.47 88.42 -11.08
CA PHE A 48 19.15 87.00 -11.31
C PHE A 48 20.40 86.16 -11.59
N THR A 49 21.35 86.69 -12.36
CA THR A 49 22.64 86.02 -12.61
C THR A 49 23.45 85.87 -11.32
N GLN A 50 23.47 86.90 -10.46
CA GLN A 50 24.13 86.85 -9.16
C GLN A 50 23.46 85.88 -8.19
N PHE A 51 22.13 85.76 -8.24
CA PHE A 51 21.40 84.75 -7.46
C PHE A 51 21.80 83.32 -7.87
N LEU A 52 21.85 83.03 -9.18
CA LEU A 52 22.29 81.72 -9.67
C LEU A 52 23.72 81.40 -9.23
N LEU A 53 24.65 82.34 -9.35
CA LEU A 53 26.04 82.18 -8.90
C LEU A 53 26.17 81.90 -7.38
N ARG A 54 25.26 82.43 -6.57
CA ARG A 54 25.26 82.25 -5.09
C ARG A 54 24.47 81.03 -4.62
N SER A 55 23.64 80.43 -5.47
CA SER A 55 22.72 79.34 -5.11
C SER A 55 23.38 77.95 -4.98
N GLY A 56 24.66 77.81 -5.34
CA GLY A 56 25.38 76.52 -5.21
C GLY A 56 24.96 75.45 -6.21
N LEU A 57 24.30 75.83 -7.32
CA LEU A 57 24.03 74.96 -8.47
C LEU A 57 25.34 74.62 -9.20
N GLU A 58 25.91 73.45 -8.91
CA GLU A 58 27.10 72.92 -9.57
C GLU A 58 26.65 71.89 -10.64
N SER A 59 26.82 72.21 -11.92
CA SER A 59 26.35 71.36 -13.02
C SER A 59 27.35 70.27 -13.45
N VAL A 60 28.57 70.28 -12.88
CA VAL A 60 29.66 69.38 -13.27
C VAL A 60 30.46 68.97 -12.03
N TYR A 61 30.81 67.69 -11.95
CA TYR A 61 31.70 67.17 -10.90
C TYR A 61 33.17 67.30 -11.32
N LEU A 62 34.05 67.56 -10.36
CA LEU A 62 35.50 67.54 -10.57
C LEU A 62 35.97 66.09 -10.63
N ALA A 63 36.65 65.67 -11.70
CA ALA A 63 37.28 64.35 -11.74
C ALA A 63 38.52 64.35 -10.84
N TYR A 64 38.63 63.40 -9.90
CA TYR A 64 39.77 63.31 -8.99
C TYR A 64 41.11 63.09 -9.74
N GLY A 65 42.12 63.89 -9.42
CA GLY A 65 43.46 63.80 -10.00
C GLY A 65 44.44 64.81 -9.41
N PRO A 66 45.74 64.69 -9.71
CA PRO A 66 46.76 65.63 -9.24
C PRO A 66 46.52 67.03 -9.82
N GLY A 67 46.60 68.04 -8.96
CA GLY A 67 46.43 69.45 -9.33
C GLY A 67 44.98 69.92 -9.47
N VAL A 68 44.00 69.05 -9.22
CA VAL A 68 42.57 69.42 -9.22
C VAL A 68 42.29 70.33 -8.03
N VAL A 69 41.68 71.48 -8.27
CA VAL A 69 41.39 72.47 -7.22
C VAL A 69 39.89 72.47 -6.90
N VAL A 70 39.56 72.16 -5.65
CA VAL A 70 38.20 72.36 -5.11
C VAL A 70 38.15 73.78 -4.58
N GLU A 71 37.40 74.65 -5.25
CA GLU A 71 37.34 76.07 -4.92
C GLU A 71 36.26 76.38 -3.88
N ARG A 72 35.21 75.54 -3.82
CA ARG A 72 34.00 75.81 -3.04
C ARG A 72 33.54 74.55 -2.31
N ALA A 73 32.96 74.73 -1.13
CA ALA A 73 32.47 73.61 -0.31
C ALA A 73 31.33 72.82 -0.98
N THR A 74 30.65 73.44 -1.94
CA THR A 74 29.56 72.83 -2.72
C THR A 74 30.05 71.96 -3.87
N GLN A 75 31.29 72.11 -4.31
CA GLN A 75 31.84 71.33 -5.42
C GLN A 75 32.05 69.87 -5.01
N LEU A 76 31.65 68.98 -5.90
CA LEU A 76 31.77 67.53 -5.71
C LEU A 76 32.93 67.01 -6.53
N VAL A 77 33.77 66.20 -5.90
CA VAL A 77 34.87 65.47 -6.54
C VAL A 77 34.43 64.04 -6.76
N GLN A 78 34.44 63.57 -8.01
CA GLN A 78 34.15 62.18 -8.36
C GLN A 78 35.43 61.36 -8.36
N ARG A 79 35.41 60.24 -7.64
CA ARG A 79 36.47 59.23 -7.69
C ARG A 79 35.87 57.84 -7.69
N ASN A 80 36.20 57.04 -8.70
CA ASN A 80 35.76 55.63 -8.83
C ASN A 80 34.25 55.42 -8.62
N GLY A 81 33.43 56.36 -9.13
CA GLY A 81 31.97 56.28 -9.02
C GLY A 81 31.36 56.82 -7.74
N GLU A 82 32.16 57.18 -6.72
CA GLU A 82 31.70 57.81 -5.48
C GLU A 82 31.94 59.33 -5.55
N LEU A 83 31.10 60.09 -4.85
CA LEU A 83 31.16 61.54 -4.79
C LEU A 83 31.68 62.01 -3.44
N TYR A 84 32.61 62.94 -3.44
CA TYR A 84 33.26 63.48 -2.25
C TYR A 84 33.13 65.00 -2.16
N ARG A 85 33.09 65.53 -0.95
CA ARG A 85 33.17 66.97 -0.65
C ARG A 85 34.36 67.26 0.25
N ALA A 86 34.89 68.48 0.16
CA ALA A 86 35.85 68.98 1.15
C ALA A 86 35.20 69.00 2.54
N ILE A 87 35.88 68.42 3.53
CA ILE A 87 35.40 68.33 4.92
C ILE A 87 35.38 69.72 5.55
N ASN A 88 36.49 70.44 5.47
CA ASN A 88 36.64 71.74 6.12
C ASN A 88 36.63 72.85 5.09
N GLN A 89 35.77 73.84 5.30
CA GLN A 89 35.73 75.03 4.45
C GLN A 89 37.03 75.84 4.50
N ALA A 90 37.76 75.79 5.62
CA ALA A 90 39.04 76.49 5.80
C ALA A 90 40.16 75.95 4.89
N ASP A 91 40.02 74.74 4.36
CA ASP A 91 41.00 74.13 3.47
C ASP A 91 40.81 74.57 2.00
N LEU A 92 39.79 75.40 1.71
CA LEU A 92 39.48 75.88 0.37
C LEU A 92 40.22 77.19 0.04
N PRO A 93 40.79 77.34 -1.18
CA PRO A 93 40.80 76.37 -2.26
C PRO A 93 41.72 75.16 -1.97
N LEU A 94 41.19 73.95 -2.08
CA LEU A 94 41.88 72.70 -1.79
C LEU A 94 42.46 72.12 -3.09
N THR A 95 43.78 72.18 -3.24
CA THR A 95 44.48 71.48 -4.33
C THR A 95 44.73 70.03 -3.95
N LEU A 96 44.16 69.10 -4.73
CA LEU A 96 44.35 67.67 -4.58
C LEU A 96 45.72 67.26 -5.10
N THR A 97 46.44 66.47 -4.31
CA THR A 97 47.77 65.98 -4.66
C THR A 97 47.71 64.85 -5.69
N GLY A 98 46.55 64.21 -5.85
CA GLY A 98 46.38 63.00 -6.64
C GLY A 98 46.75 61.73 -5.86
N ASN A 99 47.38 61.86 -4.69
CA ASN A 99 47.66 60.75 -3.78
C ASN A 99 46.49 60.59 -2.78
N TRP A 100 45.70 59.52 -2.97
CA TRP A 100 44.47 59.32 -2.19
C TRP A 100 44.73 59.24 -0.69
N THR A 101 45.82 58.62 -0.25
CA THR A 101 46.16 58.52 1.17
C THR A 101 46.37 59.91 1.80
N THR A 102 46.84 60.88 1.01
CA THR A 102 47.07 62.27 1.45
C THR A 102 45.79 63.11 1.36
N ASP A 103 44.99 62.89 0.32
CA ASP A 103 43.80 63.71 0.03
C ASP A 103 42.54 63.22 0.76
N ALA A 104 42.39 61.91 0.99
CA ALA A 104 41.20 61.30 1.61
C ALA A 104 40.84 61.89 2.99
N PRO A 105 41.79 62.20 3.90
CA PRO A 105 41.45 62.81 5.18
C PRO A 105 40.84 64.22 5.08
N LYS A 106 40.90 64.86 3.91
CA LYS A 106 40.34 66.20 3.64
C LYS A 106 38.99 66.13 2.91
N LEU A 107 38.56 64.92 2.53
CA LEU A 107 37.38 64.66 1.73
C LEU A 107 36.46 63.67 2.45
N PHE A 108 35.15 63.93 2.46
CA PHE A 108 34.16 62.95 2.94
C PHE A 108 33.20 62.55 1.83
N ALA A 109 32.75 61.29 1.86
CA ALA A 109 31.79 60.78 0.91
C ALA A 109 30.42 61.47 1.10
N ALA A 110 29.85 61.98 0.01
CA ALA A 110 28.57 62.68 -0.02
C ALA A 110 27.44 61.84 -0.63
N GLY A 111 27.72 60.60 -1.07
CA GLY A 111 26.76 59.66 -1.65
C GLY A 111 26.74 58.29 -0.96
N ASP A 112 25.84 57.41 -1.42
CA ASP A 112 25.66 56.03 -0.95
C ASP A 112 25.97 54.98 -2.03
N ALA A 113 26.59 55.40 -3.15
CA ALA A 113 26.79 54.55 -4.32
C ALA A 113 27.67 53.33 -4.00
N GLY A 114 28.74 53.52 -3.23
CA GLY A 114 29.60 52.44 -2.73
C GLY A 114 28.88 51.49 -1.77
N LEU A 115 28.00 52.00 -0.90
CA LEU A 115 27.20 51.16 0.00
C LEU A 115 26.18 50.32 -0.80
N ARG A 116 25.50 50.92 -1.79
CA ARG A 116 24.58 50.20 -2.68
C ARG A 116 25.29 49.10 -3.48
N ALA A 117 26.49 49.38 -3.99
CA ALA A 117 27.32 48.38 -4.67
C ALA A 117 27.68 47.21 -3.74
N ASN A 118 28.10 47.50 -2.50
CA ASN A 118 28.43 46.48 -1.51
C ASN A 118 27.22 45.62 -1.12
N LEU A 119 26.07 46.24 -0.86
CA LEU A 119 24.82 45.53 -0.52
C LEU A 119 24.26 44.68 -1.69
N SER A 120 24.54 45.07 -2.94
CA SER A 120 24.12 44.32 -4.14
C SER A 120 25.05 43.15 -4.50
N SER A 121 26.21 43.04 -3.84
CA SER A 121 27.18 41.98 -4.10
C SER A 121 26.74 40.63 -3.52
N PRO A 122 27.32 39.48 -3.95
CA PRO A 122 27.04 38.18 -3.35
C PRO A 122 27.30 38.11 -1.84
N THR A 123 28.20 38.94 -1.32
CA THR A 123 28.52 39.06 0.10
C THR A 123 27.77 40.23 0.77
N GLY A 124 26.79 40.83 0.09
CA GLY A 124 26.00 41.97 0.58
C GLY A 124 25.30 41.70 1.91
N THR A 125 24.92 40.45 2.17
CA THR A 125 24.32 39.99 3.43
C THR A 125 25.27 40.07 4.64
N SER A 126 26.59 40.10 4.42
CA SER A 126 27.58 40.31 5.50
C SER A 126 27.60 41.75 6.02
N TYR A 127 27.10 42.71 5.24
CA TYR A 127 27.03 44.13 5.59
C TYR A 127 25.74 44.51 6.34
N VAL A 128 24.80 43.57 6.50
CA VAL A 128 23.54 43.77 7.23
C VAL A 128 23.60 42.96 8.52
N THR A 129 23.43 43.61 9.67
CA THR A 129 23.49 42.94 10.98
C THR A 129 22.13 42.91 11.67
N ARG A 130 21.92 41.86 12.47
CA ARG A 130 20.81 41.73 13.41
C ARG A 130 21.38 41.44 14.79
N GLY A 131 21.61 42.49 15.58
CA GLY A 131 22.34 42.37 16.85
C GLY A 131 23.81 42.03 16.62
N ALA A 132 24.31 40.97 17.27
CA ALA A 132 25.71 40.55 17.19
C ALA A 132 26.06 39.66 15.99
N GLN A 133 25.08 39.30 15.16
CA GLN A 133 25.26 38.41 14.00
C GLN A 133 25.01 39.15 12.68
N THR A 134 25.67 38.72 11.61
CA THR A 134 25.33 39.14 10.25
C THR A 134 24.06 38.42 9.77
N LEU A 135 23.38 38.99 8.78
CA LEU A 135 22.24 38.36 8.12
C LEU A 135 22.65 37.02 7.49
N GLU A 136 23.85 36.95 6.93
CA GLU A 136 24.45 35.72 6.41
C GLU A 136 24.53 34.60 7.45
N GLN A 137 25.03 34.89 8.66
CA GLN A 137 25.10 33.92 9.77
C GLN A 137 23.72 33.44 10.21
N SER A 138 22.74 34.35 10.25
CA SER A 138 21.35 34.01 10.61
C SER A 138 20.68 33.10 9.58
N LEU A 139 20.94 33.34 8.28
CA LEU A 139 20.41 32.52 7.18
C LEU A 139 21.01 31.11 7.20
N ALA A 140 22.33 31.00 7.38
CA ALA A 140 22.99 29.70 7.48
C ALA A 140 22.47 28.87 8.67
N GLN A 141 22.22 29.51 9.81
CA GLN A 141 21.61 28.85 10.97
C GLN A 141 20.17 28.38 10.68
N ASN A 142 19.38 29.19 9.97
CA ASN A 142 18.04 28.79 9.54
C ASN A 142 18.08 27.60 8.58
N ASP A 143 19.03 27.54 7.63
CA ASP A 143 19.16 26.41 6.70
C ASP A 143 19.43 25.09 7.44
N VAL A 144 20.29 25.13 8.48
CA VAL A 144 20.54 23.96 9.34
C VAL A 144 19.27 23.54 10.09
N VAL A 145 18.53 24.49 10.65
CA VAL A 145 17.26 24.21 11.36
C VAL A 145 16.21 23.66 10.40
N VAL A 146 16.09 24.20 9.19
CA VAL A 146 15.15 23.73 8.15
C VAL A 146 15.53 22.32 7.68
N ALA A 147 16.82 22.04 7.48
CA ALA A 147 17.29 20.70 7.14
C ALA A 147 16.96 19.68 8.25
N GLN A 148 17.21 20.03 9.51
CA GLN A 148 16.86 19.18 10.64
C GLN A 148 15.35 18.95 10.75
N ALA A 149 14.53 20.01 10.62
CA ALA A 149 13.08 19.91 10.65
C ALA A 149 12.53 18.99 9.53
N LYS A 150 13.12 19.05 8.32
CA LYS A 150 12.76 18.13 7.23
C LYS A 150 13.06 16.67 7.59
N THR A 151 14.19 16.39 8.22
CA THR A 151 14.55 15.05 8.70
C THR A 151 13.59 14.58 9.81
N ASP A 152 13.29 15.44 10.78
CA ASP A 152 12.40 15.11 11.90
C ASP A 152 10.97 14.82 11.40
N ILE A 153 10.45 15.64 10.48
CA ILE A 153 9.14 15.39 9.82
C ILE A 153 9.15 14.04 9.11
N ALA A 154 10.21 13.70 8.36
CA ALA A 154 10.29 12.41 7.67
C ALA A 154 10.28 11.21 8.65
N VAL A 155 10.93 11.35 9.81
CA VAL A 155 10.91 10.32 10.87
C VAL A 155 9.51 10.20 11.49
N VAL A 156 8.84 11.32 11.76
CA VAL A 156 7.48 11.32 12.32
C VAL A 156 6.48 10.72 11.32
N SER A 157 6.51 11.13 10.05
CA SER A 157 5.68 10.55 8.98
C SER A 157 5.85 9.04 8.89
N LYS A 158 7.11 8.54 8.90
CA LYS A 158 7.38 7.09 8.93
C LYS A 158 6.77 6.40 10.14
N ARG A 159 6.77 7.00 11.33
CA ARG A 159 6.17 6.39 12.54
C ARG A 159 4.64 6.37 12.53
N THR A 160 4.00 7.29 11.81
CA THR A 160 2.54 7.28 11.58
C THR A 160 2.14 6.29 10.48
N GLU A 161 3.01 6.04 9.50
CA GLU A 161 2.75 5.15 8.36
C GLU A 161 3.25 3.71 8.61
N THR A 162 4.21 3.49 9.51
CA THR A 162 4.81 2.18 9.82
C THR A 162 4.99 1.97 11.33
N GLY A 163 4.86 0.71 11.79
CA GLY A 163 4.95 0.30 13.21
C GLY A 163 3.58 0.24 13.91
N VAL A 164 3.54 0.02 15.23
CA VAL A 164 2.31 -0.32 16.00
C VAL A 164 1.11 0.61 15.73
N ASN A 165 1.35 1.90 15.49
CA ASN A 165 0.27 2.84 15.14
C ASN A 165 -0.21 2.68 13.68
N GLY A 166 0.71 2.51 12.72
CA GLY A 166 0.39 2.17 11.33
C GLY A 166 -0.32 0.82 11.22
N ASP A 167 0.13 -0.18 11.96
CA ASP A 167 -0.47 -1.53 11.98
C ASP A 167 -1.91 -1.48 12.53
N ARG A 168 -2.13 -0.70 13.60
CA ARG A 168 -3.48 -0.45 14.14
C ARG A 168 -4.36 0.30 13.16
N LEU A 169 -3.81 1.26 12.40
CA LEU A 169 -4.54 1.98 11.36
C LEU A 169 -4.92 1.06 10.19
N LEU A 170 -4.02 0.18 9.74
CA LEU A 170 -4.30 -0.79 8.69
C LEU A 170 -5.44 -1.74 9.09
N ARG A 171 -5.35 -2.38 10.26
CA ARG A 171 -6.43 -3.24 10.77
C ARG A 171 -7.75 -2.48 10.91
N THR A 172 -7.70 -1.21 11.32
CA THR A 172 -8.90 -0.36 11.41
C THR A 172 -9.48 -0.05 10.03
N ARG A 173 -8.64 0.22 9.02
CA ARG A 173 -9.08 0.41 7.62
C ARG A 173 -9.72 -0.84 7.06
N ILE A 174 -9.14 -2.02 7.32
CA ILE A 174 -9.75 -3.30 6.91
C ILE A 174 -11.14 -3.43 7.54
N ARG A 175 -11.28 -3.17 8.85
CA ARG A 175 -12.59 -3.21 9.53
C ARG A 175 -13.60 -2.21 8.94
N ALA A 176 -13.14 -1.00 8.58
CA ALA A 176 -13.99 0.02 7.98
C ALA A 176 -14.46 -0.36 6.56
N ALA A 177 -13.65 -1.13 5.83
CA ALA A 177 -13.98 -1.64 4.51
C ALA A 177 -14.82 -2.94 4.54
N MET A 178 -15.11 -3.50 5.72
CA MET A 178 -15.94 -4.70 5.84
C MET A 178 -17.40 -4.36 5.52
N GLY A 179 -17.95 -5.10 4.56
CA GLY A 179 -19.37 -5.14 4.25
C GLY A 179 -19.83 -6.55 3.91
N ASP A 180 -21.14 -6.71 3.77
CA ASP A 180 -21.74 -7.92 3.21
C ASP A 180 -21.13 -8.14 1.81
N ASP A 181 -20.61 -9.33 1.54
CA ASP A 181 -19.93 -9.75 0.29
C ASP A 181 -18.50 -9.23 0.05
N THR A 182 -17.86 -8.59 1.03
CA THR A 182 -16.45 -8.22 0.93
C THR A 182 -15.50 -9.39 1.23
N SER A 183 -14.26 -9.33 0.72
CA SER A 183 -13.23 -10.32 0.99
C SER A 183 -11.84 -9.72 1.18
N ILE A 184 -11.01 -10.36 1.99
CA ILE A 184 -9.56 -10.13 1.97
C ILE A 184 -8.98 -11.03 0.88
N VAL A 185 -8.32 -10.43 -0.10
CA VAL A 185 -7.85 -11.13 -1.30
C VAL A 185 -6.34 -11.29 -1.26
N PHE A 186 -5.88 -12.53 -1.34
CA PHE A 186 -4.50 -12.86 -1.66
C PHE A 186 -4.39 -13.07 -3.16
N LEU A 187 -3.62 -12.22 -3.83
CA LEU A 187 -3.32 -12.30 -5.24
C LEU A 187 -1.82 -12.55 -5.40
N GLY A 188 -1.43 -13.79 -5.68
CA GLY A 188 -0.03 -14.17 -5.76
C GLY A 188 0.28 -15.26 -6.77
N ASP A 189 1.55 -15.63 -6.77
CA ASP A 189 2.10 -16.68 -7.63
C ASP A 189 2.27 -18.01 -6.87
N SER A 190 3.29 -18.79 -7.24
CA SER A 190 3.65 -20.06 -6.61
C SER A 190 3.84 -19.97 -5.09
N ASN A 191 4.38 -18.86 -4.57
CA ASN A 191 4.63 -18.72 -3.13
C ASN A 191 3.31 -18.62 -2.35
N PHE A 192 2.37 -17.79 -2.78
CA PHE A 192 1.05 -17.75 -2.15
C PHE A 192 0.13 -18.90 -2.54
N HIS A 193 0.34 -19.54 -3.69
CA HIS A 193 -0.31 -20.79 -4.02
C HIS A 193 0.09 -21.89 -3.00
N GLY A 194 1.31 -21.82 -2.45
CA GLY A 194 1.82 -22.68 -1.39
C GLY A 194 2.87 -23.68 -1.84
N ALA A 195 3.57 -23.43 -2.96
CA ALA A 195 4.55 -24.35 -3.54
C ALA A 195 5.58 -24.79 -2.49
N ALA A 196 5.85 -26.10 -2.41
CA ALA A 196 6.77 -26.71 -1.44
C ALA A 196 6.39 -26.55 0.06
N SER A 197 5.12 -26.21 0.35
CA SER A 197 4.55 -26.33 1.70
C SER A 197 4.17 -27.77 2.09
N LEU A 198 4.15 -28.71 1.14
CA LEU A 198 3.74 -30.10 1.32
C LEU A 198 2.25 -30.20 1.69
N ASP A 199 1.91 -30.11 2.98
CA ASP A 199 0.53 -30.03 3.43
C ASP A 199 0.09 -28.56 3.47
N ALA A 200 -0.41 -28.04 2.34
CA ALA A 200 -0.79 -26.64 2.23
C ALA A 200 -1.81 -26.22 3.29
N TYR A 201 -2.71 -27.12 3.70
CA TYR A 201 -3.69 -26.84 4.75
C TYR A 201 -3.04 -26.38 6.06
N ARG A 202 -1.91 -26.99 6.46
CA ARG A 202 -1.20 -26.67 7.70
C ARG A 202 0.00 -25.76 7.52
N ASN A 203 0.58 -25.72 6.32
CA ASN A 203 1.91 -25.16 6.12
C ASN A 203 1.96 -23.98 5.15
N SER A 204 0.99 -23.81 4.24
CA SER A 204 1.06 -22.69 3.29
C SER A 204 0.89 -21.37 4.03
N ALA A 205 1.63 -20.34 3.61
CA ALA A 205 1.60 -19.06 4.30
C ALA A 205 0.19 -18.45 4.32
N VAL A 206 -0.53 -18.57 3.19
CA VAL A 206 -1.90 -18.05 3.10
C VAL A 206 -2.86 -18.82 4.01
N ASN A 207 -2.78 -20.14 4.12
CA ASN A 207 -3.69 -20.88 5.01
C ASN A 207 -3.37 -20.68 6.50
N LEU A 208 -2.11 -20.37 6.84
CA LEU A 208 -1.76 -19.89 8.18
C LEU A 208 -2.35 -18.50 8.44
N LEU A 209 -2.21 -17.58 7.50
CA LEU A 209 -2.77 -16.24 7.57
C LEU A 209 -4.30 -16.24 7.62
N LYS A 210 -4.97 -17.16 6.92
CA LYS A 210 -6.43 -17.36 7.03
C LYS A 210 -6.85 -17.56 8.48
N ARG A 211 -6.16 -18.42 9.24
CA ARG A 211 -6.46 -18.65 10.67
C ARG A 211 -6.17 -17.41 11.52
N MET A 212 -5.02 -16.77 11.29
CA MET A 212 -4.60 -15.56 12.02
C MET A 212 -5.58 -14.40 11.82
N ILE A 213 -6.00 -14.17 10.58
CA ILE A 213 -6.99 -13.15 10.20
C ILE A 213 -8.36 -13.54 10.74
N ASN A 214 -8.79 -14.80 10.56
CA ASN A 214 -10.08 -15.25 11.06
C ASN A 214 -10.24 -14.99 12.56
N GLN A 215 -9.18 -15.24 13.35
CA GLN A 215 -9.21 -14.92 14.77
C GLN A 215 -9.40 -13.43 15.05
N ASP A 216 -8.62 -12.56 14.42
CA ASP A 216 -8.69 -11.11 14.68
C ASP A 216 -10.03 -10.51 14.26
N PHE A 217 -10.66 -11.05 13.22
CA PHE A 217 -11.91 -10.53 12.66
C PHE A 217 -13.16 -11.33 13.06
N GLY A 218 -13.02 -12.37 13.89
CA GLY A 218 -14.14 -13.21 14.35
C GLY A 218 -14.80 -14.04 13.23
N LEU A 219 -14.01 -14.47 12.25
CA LEU A 219 -14.45 -15.22 11.08
C LEU A 219 -14.17 -16.70 11.24
N THR A 220 -14.82 -17.54 10.42
CA THR A 220 -14.59 -19.00 10.41
C THR A 220 -14.59 -19.62 9.01
N SER A 221 -14.82 -18.83 7.96
CA SER A 221 -14.78 -19.30 6.58
C SER A 221 -13.36 -19.69 6.16
N TYR A 222 -13.23 -20.69 5.30
CA TYR A 222 -11.95 -21.04 4.66
C TYR A 222 -11.67 -20.19 3.42
N GLY A 223 -12.71 -19.71 2.75
CA GLY A 223 -12.60 -18.89 1.55
C GLY A 223 -12.17 -19.68 0.32
N PHE A 224 -11.76 -18.96 -0.72
CA PHE A 224 -11.30 -19.53 -1.98
C PHE A 224 -10.00 -20.31 -1.81
N THR A 225 -9.96 -21.47 -2.45
CA THR A 225 -8.80 -22.36 -2.46
C THR A 225 -8.35 -22.55 -3.91
N PRO A 226 -7.06 -22.33 -4.23
CA PRO A 226 -6.52 -22.56 -5.56
C PRO A 226 -6.86 -23.95 -6.08
N LEU A 227 -7.33 -24.05 -7.32
CA LEU A 227 -7.86 -25.31 -7.89
C LEU A 227 -6.84 -26.46 -8.02
N MET A 228 -5.55 -26.17 -8.16
CA MET A 228 -4.57 -27.19 -8.54
C MET A 228 -3.68 -27.56 -7.36
N SER A 229 -3.39 -28.85 -7.20
CA SER A 229 -2.21 -29.28 -6.46
C SER A 229 -0.93 -28.87 -7.20
N MET A 230 0.18 -28.75 -6.49
CA MET A 230 1.48 -28.41 -7.09
C MET A 230 2.49 -29.51 -6.86
N GLY A 231 3.45 -29.68 -7.78
CA GLY A 231 4.50 -30.69 -7.68
C GLY A 231 4.00 -32.11 -7.93
N SER A 232 4.87 -32.98 -8.43
CA SER A 232 4.60 -34.41 -8.60
C SER A 232 5.47 -35.23 -7.63
N GLY A 233 4.85 -36.21 -6.96
CA GLY A 233 5.53 -37.15 -6.06
C GLY A 233 5.88 -36.59 -4.67
N THR A 234 5.98 -37.50 -3.70
CA THR A 234 6.46 -37.20 -2.34
C THR A 234 7.97 -36.90 -2.38
N PRO A 235 8.48 -35.89 -1.66
CA PRO A 235 7.76 -34.98 -0.77
C PRO A 235 7.19 -33.75 -1.48
N ASN A 236 7.56 -33.45 -2.72
CA ASN A 236 7.32 -32.15 -3.36
C ASN A 236 5.86 -31.84 -3.71
N ALA A 237 4.98 -32.84 -3.70
CA ALA A 237 3.54 -32.67 -3.90
C ALA A 237 2.94 -31.82 -2.78
N THR A 238 2.45 -30.64 -3.16
CA THR A 238 1.65 -29.78 -2.31
C THR A 238 0.17 -29.98 -2.59
N GLN A 239 -0.59 -30.35 -1.56
CA GLN A 239 -2.03 -30.52 -1.65
C GLN A 239 -2.74 -29.74 -0.55
N ASP A 240 -3.78 -28.99 -0.92
CA ASP A 240 -4.71 -28.37 0.04
C ASP A 240 -5.79 -29.39 0.47
N LEU A 241 -6.83 -28.94 1.17
CA LEU A 241 -7.87 -29.81 1.73
C LEU A 241 -8.74 -30.50 0.68
N HIS A 242 -8.86 -29.92 -0.51
CA HIS A 242 -9.72 -30.43 -1.56
C HIS A 242 -8.96 -31.34 -2.53
N GLU A 243 -9.66 -32.34 -3.03
CA GLU A 243 -9.20 -33.17 -4.13
C GLU A 243 -10.01 -32.81 -5.37
N ILE A 244 -9.32 -32.29 -6.39
CA ILE A 244 -9.94 -31.91 -7.67
C ILE A 244 -9.74 -33.03 -8.68
N ALA A 245 -10.81 -33.39 -9.39
CA ALA A 245 -10.77 -34.39 -10.45
C ALA A 245 -11.63 -33.98 -11.64
N TRP A 246 -11.14 -34.30 -12.85
CA TRP A 246 -11.83 -34.13 -14.12
C TRP A 246 -12.20 -35.50 -14.68
N THR A 247 -13.48 -35.73 -14.90
CA THR A 247 -13.99 -37.02 -15.40
C THR A 247 -15.16 -36.80 -16.36
N ARG A 248 -15.79 -37.89 -16.81
CA ARG A 248 -17.03 -37.85 -17.58
C ARG A 248 -18.06 -38.82 -17.03
N THR A 249 -19.33 -38.50 -17.26
CA THR A 249 -20.47 -39.34 -16.87
C THR A 249 -20.50 -40.71 -17.56
N ASP A 250 -19.91 -40.80 -18.76
CA ASP A 250 -19.84 -42.02 -19.57
C ASP A 250 -18.52 -42.81 -19.42
N GLY A 251 -17.62 -42.34 -18.55
CA GLY A 251 -16.30 -42.95 -18.35
C GLY A 251 -15.27 -42.66 -19.44
N ALA A 252 -15.60 -41.88 -20.48
CA ALA A 252 -14.63 -41.47 -21.49
C ALA A 252 -13.67 -40.38 -20.96
N ALA A 253 -12.64 -40.05 -21.76
CA ALA A 253 -11.72 -38.96 -21.44
C ALA A 253 -12.44 -37.60 -21.49
N HIS A 254 -12.26 -36.77 -20.45
CA HIS A 254 -12.84 -35.43 -20.39
C HIS A 254 -12.26 -34.49 -21.45
N THR A 255 -13.02 -33.44 -21.80
CA THR A 255 -12.59 -32.39 -22.74
C THR A 255 -12.45 -31.02 -22.09
N TRP A 256 -12.29 -30.97 -20.76
CA TRP A 256 -11.91 -29.76 -20.04
C TRP A 256 -10.54 -29.24 -20.49
N THR A 257 -10.49 -27.95 -20.83
CA THR A 257 -9.26 -27.25 -21.24
C THR A 257 -8.97 -26.11 -20.28
N ALA A 258 -7.75 -26.05 -19.77
CA ALA A 258 -7.31 -24.95 -18.90
C ALA A 258 -7.13 -23.65 -19.71
N ARG A 259 -7.49 -22.52 -19.11
CA ARG A 259 -7.13 -21.16 -19.57
C ARG A 259 -6.27 -20.50 -18.51
N GLU A 260 -5.03 -20.19 -18.87
CA GLU A 260 -4.06 -19.58 -17.99
C GLU A 260 -3.23 -18.49 -18.71
N GLY A 261 -2.41 -17.76 -17.96
CA GLY A 261 -1.60 -16.66 -18.49
C GLY A 261 -2.46 -15.61 -19.19
N ALA A 262 -2.10 -15.24 -20.42
CA ALA A 262 -2.86 -14.29 -21.22
C ALA A 262 -4.30 -14.75 -21.51
N ALA A 263 -4.54 -16.07 -21.64
CA ALA A 263 -5.87 -16.60 -21.90
C ALA A 263 -6.78 -16.56 -20.66
N GLY A 264 -6.21 -16.55 -19.46
CA GLY A 264 -6.90 -16.44 -18.17
C GLY A 264 -6.88 -15.02 -17.58
N SER A 265 -6.58 -13.99 -18.39
CA SER A 265 -6.34 -12.61 -17.96
C SER A 265 -7.46 -11.99 -17.12
N TYR A 266 -8.71 -12.34 -17.42
CA TYR A 266 -9.90 -11.82 -16.76
C TYR A 266 -10.33 -12.66 -15.52
N VAL A 267 -9.64 -13.77 -15.25
CA VAL A 267 -9.96 -14.65 -14.12
C VAL A 267 -9.13 -14.23 -12.91
N MET A 268 -9.76 -14.04 -11.76
CA MET A 268 -9.06 -13.56 -10.56
C MET A 268 -7.97 -14.48 -10.08
N GLN A 269 -8.09 -15.80 -10.23
CA GLN A 269 -7.02 -16.78 -9.95
C GLN A 269 -6.02 -16.91 -11.11
N GLY A 270 -6.34 -16.40 -12.30
CA GLY A 270 -5.53 -16.55 -13.51
C GLY A 270 -5.59 -17.96 -14.09
N LEU A 271 -6.50 -18.80 -13.60
CA LEU A 271 -6.78 -20.15 -14.07
C LEU A 271 -8.29 -20.38 -14.08
N SER A 272 -8.82 -20.87 -15.20
CA SER A 272 -10.16 -21.45 -15.31
C SER A 272 -10.13 -22.69 -16.18
N TRP A 273 -11.19 -23.49 -16.13
CA TRP A 273 -11.39 -24.67 -16.96
C TRP A 273 -12.63 -24.49 -17.81
N VAL A 274 -12.50 -24.74 -19.12
CA VAL A 274 -13.56 -24.57 -20.10
C VAL A 274 -13.98 -25.92 -20.67
N SER A 275 -15.29 -26.12 -20.81
CA SER A 275 -15.90 -27.23 -21.53
C SER A 275 -16.98 -26.70 -22.48
N VAL A 276 -17.07 -27.32 -23.65
CA VAL A 276 -18.13 -27.08 -24.68
C VAL A 276 -18.89 -28.37 -25.02
N GLN A 277 -18.79 -29.37 -24.15
CA GLN A 277 -19.42 -30.67 -24.34
C GLN A 277 -20.24 -31.03 -23.10
N ALA A 278 -21.37 -31.69 -23.28
CA ALA A 278 -22.15 -32.27 -22.18
C ALA A 278 -21.46 -33.53 -21.60
N GLY A 279 -21.74 -33.80 -20.34
CA GLY A 279 -21.27 -34.98 -19.60
C GLY A 279 -19.85 -34.85 -19.01
N ASN A 280 -19.18 -33.70 -19.16
CA ASN A 280 -17.90 -33.45 -18.49
C ASN A 280 -18.15 -33.08 -17.03
N ILE A 281 -17.31 -33.60 -16.14
CA ILE A 281 -17.41 -33.41 -14.70
C ILE A 281 -16.14 -32.73 -14.21
N LEU A 282 -16.28 -31.61 -13.49
CA LEU A 282 -15.24 -31.06 -12.63
C LEU A 282 -15.71 -31.22 -11.20
N SER A 283 -14.98 -32.00 -10.41
CA SER A 283 -15.40 -32.36 -9.04
C SER A 283 -14.41 -31.89 -8.00
N SER A 284 -14.92 -31.62 -6.81
CA SER A 284 -14.16 -31.35 -5.61
C SER A 284 -14.64 -32.25 -4.48
N THR A 285 -13.73 -33.08 -3.95
CA THR A 285 -13.97 -33.86 -2.73
C THR A 285 -13.29 -33.17 -1.56
N ILE A 286 -14.04 -32.94 -0.49
CA ILE A 286 -13.56 -32.26 0.71
C ILE A 286 -13.95 -33.03 1.97
N PRO A 287 -13.23 -32.84 3.09
CA PRO A 287 -13.83 -33.11 4.40
C PRO A 287 -15.06 -32.21 4.60
N THR A 288 -16.08 -32.64 5.33
CA THR A 288 -17.27 -31.83 5.68
C THR A 288 -16.98 -30.77 6.76
N PHE A 289 -16.00 -29.90 6.53
CA PHE A 289 -15.44 -28.97 7.53
C PHE A 289 -16.04 -27.56 7.48
N GLN A 290 -16.82 -27.25 6.45
CA GLN A 290 -17.52 -25.98 6.23
C GLN A 290 -19.00 -26.22 5.94
N ARG A 291 -19.81 -25.16 5.85
CA ARG A 291 -21.27 -25.27 5.64
C ARG A 291 -21.69 -25.05 4.20
N LYS A 292 -21.01 -24.14 3.49
CA LYS A 292 -21.38 -23.71 2.15
C LYS A 292 -20.21 -23.88 1.20
N ALA A 293 -20.50 -24.36 0.00
CA ALA A 293 -19.57 -24.34 -1.12
C ALA A 293 -20.02 -23.28 -2.13
N PHE A 294 -19.07 -22.49 -2.58
CA PHE A 294 -19.24 -21.46 -3.60
C PHE A 294 -18.57 -21.98 -4.86
N ILE A 295 -19.35 -22.23 -5.91
CA ILE A 295 -18.85 -22.64 -7.22
C ILE A 295 -18.70 -21.40 -8.07
N TRP A 296 -17.47 -21.04 -8.40
CA TRP A 296 -17.14 -19.84 -9.16
C TRP A 296 -17.13 -20.14 -10.65
N TRP A 297 -17.80 -19.29 -11.44
CA TRP A 297 -17.92 -19.46 -12.88
C TRP A 297 -17.93 -18.13 -13.64
N ILE A 298 -17.66 -18.21 -14.94
CA ILE A 298 -17.61 -17.06 -15.85
C ILE A 298 -18.81 -17.09 -16.78
N GLY A 299 -19.58 -15.99 -16.80
CA GLY A 299 -20.67 -15.83 -17.76
C GLY A 299 -20.12 -15.47 -19.12
N ASN A 300 -20.65 -16.10 -20.17
CA ASN A 300 -20.15 -15.95 -21.53
C ASN A 300 -21.32 -15.79 -22.51
N PRO A 301 -21.14 -15.01 -23.60
CA PRO A 301 -22.03 -15.07 -24.76
C PRO A 301 -22.07 -16.48 -25.34
N GLY A 302 -23.28 -17.04 -25.49
CA GLY A 302 -23.44 -18.44 -25.92
C GLY A 302 -23.09 -19.46 -24.82
N GLY A 303 -23.19 -19.05 -23.56
CA GLY A 303 -22.93 -19.93 -22.42
C GLY A 303 -23.84 -21.16 -22.38
N GLY A 304 -23.32 -22.22 -21.79
CA GLY A 304 -24.04 -23.49 -21.60
C GLY A 304 -24.75 -23.59 -20.27
N THR A 305 -24.99 -24.83 -19.86
CA THR A 305 -25.56 -25.19 -18.56
C THR A 305 -24.72 -26.28 -17.91
N PHE A 306 -24.71 -26.28 -16.56
CA PHE A 306 -24.17 -27.38 -15.78
C PHE A 306 -25.00 -27.64 -14.52
N ASP A 307 -25.10 -28.89 -14.12
CA ASP A 307 -25.67 -29.31 -12.85
C ASP A 307 -24.59 -29.27 -11.76
N VAL A 308 -24.95 -28.77 -10.59
CA VAL A 308 -24.19 -29.01 -9.35
C VAL A 308 -24.81 -30.19 -8.63
N LYS A 309 -23.99 -31.20 -8.32
CA LYS A 309 -24.38 -32.36 -7.52
C LYS A 309 -23.64 -32.39 -6.20
N ILE A 310 -24.35 -32.77 -5.14
CA ILE A 310 -23.80 -33.04 -3.80
C ILE A 310 -23.96 -34.53 -3.52
N ASN A 311 -22.85 -35.23 -3.34
CA ASN A 311 -22.80 -36.68 -3.14
C ASN A 311 -23.63 -37.45 -4.20
N GLY A 312 -23.50 -37.07 -5.47
CA GLY A 312 -24.21 -37.67 -6.60
C GLY A 312 -25.64 -37.17 -6.84
N THR A 313 -26.22 -36.37 -5.93
CA THR A 313 -27.57 -35.82 -6.06
C THR A 313 -27.53 -34.41 -6.66
N THR A 314 -28.20 -34.17 -7.79
CA THR A 314 -28.32 -32.83 -8.37
C THR A 314 -29.10 -31.91 -7.42
N VAL A 315 -28.51 -30.76 -7.09
CA VAL A 315 -29.11 -29.75 -6.20
C VAL A 315 -29.51 -28.47 -6.93
N VAL A 316 -28.82 -28.12 -8.03
CA VAL A 316 -29.16 -26.94 -8.85
C VAL A 316 -28.57 -27.08 -10.26
N THR A 317 -29.25 -26.51 -11.25
CA THR A 317 -28.73 -26.32 -12.61
C THR A 317 -28.41 -24.84 -12.82
N VAL A 318 -27.19 -24.55 -13.26
CA VAL A 318 -26.69 -23.18 -13.50
C VAL A 318 -26.64 -22.91 -15.00
N ASN A 319 -27.14 -21.75 -15.43
CA ASN A 319 -27.03 -21.25 -16.80
C ASN A 319 -25.89 -20.21 -16.86
N THR A 320 -24.90 -20.47 -17.72
CA THR A 320 -23.72 -19.60 -17.87
C THR A 320 -23.85 -18.57 -18.99
N ASN A 321 -24.99 -18.53 -19.69
CA ASN A 321 -25.22 -17.59 -20.77
C ASN A 321 -25.37 -16.15 -20.25
N SER A 322 -24.61 -15.24 -20.84
CA SER A 322 -24.66 -13.82 -20.55
C SER A 322 -24.41 -13.01 -21.82
N ALA A 323 -25.01 -11.83 -21.97
CA ALA A 323 -24.81 -10.99 -23.15
C ALA A 323 -23.35 -10.50 -23.30
N THR A 324 -22.65 -10.36 -22.18
CA THR A 324 -21.24 -10.00 -22.10
C THR A 324 -20.51 -10.93 -21.13
N VAL A 325 -19.18 -10.92 -21.15
CA VAL A 325 -18.42 -11.65 -20.13
C VAL A 325 -18.72 -11.07 -18.75
N THR A 326 -19.13 -11.91 -17.80
CA THR A 326 -19.34 -11.53 -16.40
C THR A 326 -18.41 -12.32 -15.50
N LEU A 327 -17.77 -11.62 -14.57
CA LEU A 327 -16.79 -12.16 -13.64
C LEU A 327 -17.43 -12.38 -12.27
N LEU A 328 -16.80 -13.20 -11.42
CA LEU A 328 -17.22 -13.45 -10.03
C LEU A 328 -18.65 -13.95 -9.86
N ASN A 329 -19.19 -14.65 -10.85
CA ASN A 329 -20.45 -15.34 -10.63
C ASN A 329 -20.20 -16.52 -9.71
N VAL A 330 -21.12 -16.71 -8.76
CA VAL A 330 -21.06 -17.78 -7.78
C VAL A 330 -22.40 -18.49 -7.72
N GLN A 331 -22.38 -19.81 -7.78
CA GLN A 331 -23.48 -20.64 -7.30
C GLN A 331 -23.16 -21.14 -5.89
N VAL A 332 -24.04 -20.87 -4.93
CA VAL A 332 -23.89 -21.33 -3.55
C VAL A 332 -24.71 -22.60 -3.34
N VAL A 333 -24.13 -23.59 -2.67
CA VAL A 333 -24.80 -24.85 -2.26
C VAL A 333 -24.40 -25.24 -0.84
N ASP A 334 -25.23 -26.06 -0.19
CA ASP A 334 -24.90 -26.66 1.11
C ASP A 334 -23.86 -27.77 0.95
N ILE A 335 -22.86 -27.77 1.84
CA ILE A 335 -21.95 -28.90 2.04
C ILE A 335 -22.66 -29.89 2.93
N VAL A 336 -22.89 -31.09 2.41
CA VAL A 336 -23.62 -32.16 3.11
C VAL A 336 -22.72 -33.38 3.24
N ASP A 337 -22.59 -33.90 4.46
CA ASP A 337 -21.81 -35.11 4.74
C ASP A 337 -22.39 -36.33 4.01
N ASN A 338 -21.53 -37.16 3.45
CA ASN A 338 -21.91 -38.45 2.87
C ASN A 338 -22.09 -39.56 3.93
N GLY A 339 -22.15 -39.19 5.20
CA GLY A 339 -22.18 -40.10 6.35
C GLY A 339 -20.79 -40.58 6.79
N LYS A 340 -19.71 -40.22 6.09
CA LYS A 340 -18.34 -40.68 6.36
C LYS A 340 -17.36 -39.55 6.64
N GLY A 341 -17.82 -38.33 6.93
CA GLY A 341 -16.94 -37.19 7.22
C GLY A 341 -16.47 -36.43 5.96
N SER A 342 -17.06 -36.72 4.80
CA SER A 342 -16.66 -36.16 3.51
C SER A 342 -17.86 -35.69 2.70
N CYS A 343 -17.63 -34.74 1.80
CA CYS A 343 -18.60 -34.25 0.84
C CYS A 343 -17.96 -34.20 -0.55
N LYS A 344 -18.66 -34.72 -1.55
CA LYS A 344 -18.28 -34.60 -2.97
C LYS A 344 -19.20 -33.61 -3.68
N ILE A 345 -18.61 -32.59 -4.29
CA ILE A 345 -19.29 -31.57 -5.09
C ILE A 345 -18.90 -31.81 -6.55
N GLU A 346 -19.88 -31.92 -7.44
CA GLU A 346 -19.63 -32.20 -8.86
C GLU A 346 -20.33 -31.16 -9.74
N CYS A 347 -19.60 -30.53 -10.65
CA CYS A 347 -20.16 -29.69 -11.69
C CYS A 347 -20.20 -30.49 -13.00
N VAL A 348 -21.39 -30.90 -13.43
CA VAL A 348 -21.61 -31.76 -14.59
C VAL A 348 -22.19 -30.91 -15.73
N THR A 349 -21.47 -30.73 -16.82
CA THR A 349 -21.98 -29.97 -17.97
C THR A 349 -23.18 -30.68 -18.62
N THR A 350 -24.25 -29.96 -18.90
CA THR A 350 -25.52 -30.52 -19.41
C THR A 350 -25.84 -30.11 -20.83
N SER A 351 -25.01 -29.26 -21.44
CA SER A 351 -25.20 -28.75 -22.81
C SER A 351 -23.87 -28.62 -23.56
N ALA A 352 -23.95 -28.41 -24.88
CA ALA A 352 -22.79 -28.09 -25.72
C ALA A 352 -22.40 -26.60 -25.71
N GLY A 353 -23.11 -25.74 -24.96
CA GLY A 353 -22.71 -24.33 -24.77
C GLY A 353 -21.48 -24.21 -23.86
N LYS A 354 -20.80 -23.06 -23.92
CA LYS A 354 -19.55 -22.85 -23.17
C LYS A 354 -19.81 -22.78 -21.65
N VAL A 355 -19.21 -23.69 -20.90
CA VAL A 355 -19.14 -23.66 -19.43
C VAL A 355 -17.70 -23.38 -19.02
N GLU A 356 -17.50 -22.37 -18.18
CA GLU A 356 -16.17 -21.98 -17.69
C GLU A 356 -16.21 -21.84 -16.16
N LEU A 357 -15.47 -22.73 -15.49
CA LEU A 357 -15.39 -22.80 -14.02
C LEU A 357 -14.03 -22.28 -13.56
N CYS A 358 -14.02 -21.41 -12.56
CA CYS A 358 -12.80 -20.76 -12.07
C CYS A 358 -12.42 -21.13 -10.65
N GLY A 359 -13.25 -21.85 -9.89
CA GLY A 359 -12.82 -22.46 -8.63
C GLY A 359 -13.91 -22.73 -7.61
N PHE A 360 -13.47 -23.08 -6.41
CA PHE A 360 -14.33 -23.33 -5.26
C PHE A 360 -13.91 -22.48 -4.07
N SER A 361 -14.88 -22.06 -3.26
CA SER A 361 -14.64 -21.57 -1.89
C SER A 361 -15.48 -22.33 -0.89
N TYR A 362 -14.96 -22.46 0.32
CA TYR A 362 -15.65 -23.16 1.41
C TYR A 362 -15.86 -22.21 2.57
N ASN A 363 -17.12 -21.89 2.81
CA ASN A 363 -17.51 -20.79 3.69
C ASN A 363 -18.46 -21.27 4.78
N ALA A 364 -18.40 -20.60 5.92
CA ALA A 364 -19.33 -20.87 7.02
C ALA A 364 -20.71 -20.27 6.71
N TYR A 365 -20.75 -19.12 6.03
CA TYR A 365 -21.97 -18.36 5.74
C TYR A 365 -21.90 -17.71 4.36
N VAL A 366 -23.05 -17.27 3.84
CA VAL A 366 -23.13 -16.60 2.53
C VAL A 366 -22.64 -15.16 2.62
N ASN A 367 -23.09 -14.43 3.63
CA ASN A 367 -22.80 -13.00 3.83
C ASN A 367 -21.77 -12.84 4.95
N ALA A 368 -20.57 -13.37 4.76
CA ALA A 368 -19.48 -13.22 5.71
C ALA A 368 -18.21 -12.80 4.98
N LEU A 369 -17.41 -11.95 5.63
CA LEU A 369 -16.06 -11.65 5.18
C LEU A 369 -15.29 -12.97 4.99
N THR A 370 -14.67 -13.12 3.83
CA THR A 370 -13.85 -14.30 3.49
C THR A 370 -12.41 -13.89 3.25
N VAL A 371 -11.49 -14.84 3.46
CA VAL A 371 -10.09 -14.69 3.08
C VAL A 371 -9.84 -15.60 1.87
N ASN A 372 -9.74 -15.00 0.68
CA ASN A 372 -9.70 -15.72 -0.59
C ASN A 372 -8.27 -15.79 -1.13
N ASN A 373 -7.79 -17.00 -1.40
CA ASN A 373 -6.49 -17.21 -2.02
C ASN A 373 -6.62 -17.38 -3.53
N PHE A 374 -6.60 -16.28 -4.28
CA PHE A 374 -6.63 -16.27 -5.74
C PHE A 374 -5.23 -16.40 -6.36
N SER A 375 -4.34 -17.14 -5.71
CA SER A 375 -2.98 -17.36 -6.21
C SER A 375 -2.90 -18.55 -7.15
N ASN A 376 -1.95 -18.51 -8.08
CA ASN A 376 -1.69 -19.62 -9.00
C ASN A 376 -0.20 -19.66 -9.38
N SER A 377 0.36 -20.86 -9.50
CA SER A 377 1.79 -21.03 -9.79
C SER A 377 2.15 -20.50 -11.16
N GLY A 378 3.32 -19.86 -11.27
CA GLY A 378 3.78 -19.24 -12.52
C GLY A 378 2.98 -18.02 -12.95
N ARG A 379 1.99 -17.58 -12.17
CA ARG A 379 1.16 -16.44 -12.52
C ARG A 379 1.96 -15.15 -12.56
N ARG A 380 1.59 -14.31 -13.53
CA ARG A 380 2.20 -13.02 -13.80
C ARG A 380 1.18 -11.90 -13.70
N LEU A 381 1.58 -10.76 -13.15
CA LEU A 381 0.72 -9.58 -13.06
C LEU A 381 0.46 -8.98 -14.44
N ARG A 382 1.43 -9.04 -15.35
CA ARG A 382 1.33 -8.46 -16.71
C ARG A 382 0.06 -8.84 -17.46
N TRP A 383 -0.47 -10.04 -17.24
CA TRP A 383 -1.65 -10.53 -17.95
C TRP A 383 -2.97 -10.21 -17.26
N LEU A 384 -2.98 -9.73 -16.02
CA LEU A 384 -4.22 -9.42 -15.34
C LEU A 384 -4.96 -8.29 -16.06
N ASP A 385 -6.23 -8.51 -16.38
CA ASP A 385 -7.06 -7.57 -17.10
C ASP A 385 -7.64 -6.48 -16.19
N GLU A 386 -7.89 -5.30 -16.75
CA GLU A 386 -8.42 -4.16 -16.00
C GLU A 386 -9.79 -4.47 -15.37
N LEU A 387 -10.67 -5.14 -16.14
CA LEU A 387 -11.99 -5.52 -15.64
C LEU A 387 -11.89 -6.46 -14.43
N ALA A 388 -10.92 -7.37 -14.42
CA ALA A 388 -10.68 -8.27 -13.29
C ALA A 388 -10.17 -7.49 -12.07
N ILE A 389 -9.24 -6.54 -12.25
CA ILE A 389 -8.73 -5.68 -11.17
C ILE A 389 -9.85 -4.85 -10.56
N ASN A 390 -10.63 -4.17 -11.38
CA ASN A 390 -11.76 -3.34 -10.94
C ASN A 390 -12.79 -4.19 -10.17
N SER A 391 -13.20 -5.32 -10.75
CA SER A 391 -14.18 -6.24 -10.12
C SER A 391 -13.66 -6.81 -8.79
N MET A 392 -12.35 -7.06 -8.68
CA MET A 392 -11.71 -7.54 -7.46
C MET A 392 -11.78 -6.48 -6.38
N LEU A 393 -11.26 -5.29 -6.67
CA LEU A 393 -11.11 -4.23 -5.68
C LEU A 393 -12.46 -3.66 -5.22
N MET A 394 -13.49 -3.70 -6.06
CA MET A 394 -14.85 -3.32 -5.67
C MET A 394 -15.40 -4.17 -4.50
N ARG A 395 -14.96 -5.42 -4.34
CA ARG A 395 -15.40 -6.35 -3.28
C ARG A 395 -14.25 -6.76 -2.35
N CYS A 396 -13.23 -5.92 -2.25
CA CYS A 396 -12.02 -6.20 -1.51
C CYS A 396 -11.93 -5.33 -0.25
N ALA A 397 -11.86 -5.95 0.93
CA ALA A 397 -11.58 -5.24 2.19
C ALA A 397 -10.07 -5.01 2.39
N CYS A 398 -9.23 -5.84 1.76
CA CYS A 398 -7.77 -5.71 1.76
C CYS A 398 -7.17 -6.55 0.64
N LEU A 399 -6.30 -5.95 -0.16
CA LEU A 399 -5.51 -6.68 -1.15
C LEU A 399 -4.15 -7.03 -0.55
N VAL A 400 -3.82 -8.32 -0.51
CA VAL A 400 -2.46 -8.81 -0.25
C VAL A 400 -1.88 -9.29 -1.57
N MET A 401 -0.94 -8.51 -2.10
CA MET A 401 -0.33 -8.64 -3.41
C MET A 401 1.02 -9.32 -3.31
N GLY A 402 1.17 -10.48 -3.95
CA GLY A 402 2.40 -11.28 -3.98
C GLY A 402 2.78 -11.73 -5.38
N LEU A 403 2.41 -10.98 -6.42
CA LEU A 403 2.88 -11.18 -7.80
C LEU A 403 4.07 -10.24 -8.11
N GLY A 404 4.89 -10.64 -9.07
CA GLY A 404 6.02 -9.87 -9.58
C GLY A 404 7.27 -10.73 -9.80
N LEU A 405 7.44 -11.81 -9.02
CA LEU A 405 8.57 -12.73 -9.17
C LEU A 405 8.56 -13.43 -10.53
N ASN A 406 7.41 -13.75 -11.13
CA ASN A 406 7.39 -14.33 -12.48
C ASN A 406 7.47 -13.26 -13.60
N ASP A 407 7.35 -11.98 -13.28
CA ASP A 407 7.43 -10.87 -14.23
C ASP A 407 8.84 -10.27 -14.30
N TYR A 408 9.65 -10.39 -13.23
CA TYR A 408 10.84 -9.56 -13.05
C TYR A 408 11.90 -9.69 -14.16
N GLY A 409 12.12 -10.89 -14.67
CA GLY A 409 13.12 -11.16 -15.70
C GLY A 409 12.78 -10.44 -16.99
N ASP A 410 11.54 -10.57 -17.45
CA ASP A 410 11.06 -9.95 -18.69
C ASP A 410 10.90 -8.43 -18.54
N ASN A 411 10.49 -7.94 -17.36
CA ASN A 411 10.44 -6.51 -17.07
C ASN A 411 11.82 -5.82 -17.23
N LYS A 412 12.92 -6.52 -16.98
CA LYS A 412 14.28 -5.96 -17.14
C LYS A 412 14.70 -5.83 -18.59
N THR A 413 14.26 -6.75 -19.45
CA THR A 413 14.80 -6.90 -20.80
C THR A 413 13.85 -6.43 -21.89
N ASP A 414 12.55 -6.35 -21.63
CA ASP A 414 11.53 -5.97 -22.59
C ASP A 414 10.75 -4.72 -22.11
N PRO A 415 11.04 -3.54 -22.69
CA PRO A 415 10.33 -2.30 -22.35
C PRO A 415 8.82 -2.34 -22.61
N ALA A 416 8.35 -3.08 -23.61
CA ALA A 416 6.92 -3.20 -23.91
C ALA A 416 6.22 -4.13 -22.90
N TYR A 417 6.91 -5.17 -22.45
CA TYR A 417 6.46 -6.01 -21.34
C TYR A 417 6.34 -5.18 -20.06
N PHE A 418 7.41 -4.46 -19.70
CA PHE A 418 7.44 -3.62 -18.51
C PHE A 418 6.39 -2.51 -18.53
N ALA A 419 6.22 -1.81 -19.65
CA ALA A 419 5.22 -0.75 -19.79
C ALA A 419 3.81 -1.24 -19.43
N ALA A 420 3.49 -2.46 -19.80
CA ALA A 420 2.18 -3.00 -19.58
C ALA A 420 2.04 -3.81 -18.28
N PHE A 421 3.15 -4.25 -17.65
CA PHE A 421 3.18 -4.59 -16.23
C PHE A 421 2.87 -3.36 -15.38
N LYS A 422 3.58 -2.25 -15.65
CA LYS A 422 3.36 -0.95 -15.00
C LYS A 422 1.90 -0.48 -15.15
N GLN A 423 1.29 -0.68 -16.31
CA GLN A 423 -0.13 -0.36 -16.50
C GLN A 423 -1.05 -1.10 -15.52
N ARG A 424 -0.75 -2.36 -15.14
CA ARG A 424 -1.55 -3.08 -14.14
C ARG A 424 -1.35 -2.51 -12.74
N ILE A 425 -0.14 -2.05 -12.43
CA ILE A 425 0.14 -1.31 -11.19
C ILE A 425 -0.66 0.00 -11.17
N ASP A 426 -0.70 0.75 -12.29
CA ASP A 426 -1.50 1.98 -12.41
C ASP A 426 -3.00 1.70 -12.16
N TRP A 427 -3.55 0.62 -12.72
CA TRP A 427 -4.94 0.22 -12.44
C TRP A 427 -5.16 -0.19 -10.99
N LEU A 428 -4.25 -0.97 -10.40
CA LEU A 428 -4.34 -1.36 -8.99
C LEU A 428 -4.36 -0.13 -8.07
N ILE A 429 -3.48 0.86 -8.32
CA ILE A 429 -3.46 2.13 -7.57
C ILE A 429 -4.77 2.89 -7.74
N LEU A 430 -5.23 3.04 -8.99
CA LEU A 430 -6.46 3.76 -9.32
C LEU A 430 -7.66 3.18 -8.55
N TYR A 431 -7.91 1.87 -8.71
CA TYR A 431 -9.08 1.23 -8.13
C TYR A 431 -8.95 1.03 -6.62
N ALA A 432 -7.75 0.81 -6.08
CA ALA A 432 -7.55 0.70 -4.63
C ALA A 432 -7.85 2.04 -3.96
N ASN A 433 -7.40 3.16 -4.54
CA ASN A 433 -7.72 4.48 -4.02
C ASN A 433 -9.21 4.82 -4.19
N PHE A 434 -9.81 4.48 -5.34
CA PHE A 434 -11.23 4.71 -5.60
C PHE A 434 -12.14 3.97 -4.61
N TYR A 435 -11.87 2.69 -4.34
CA TYR A 435 -12.64 1.88 -3.39
C TYR A 435 -12.10 1.94 -1.95
N SER A 436 -11.08 2.76 -1.69
CA SER A 436 -10.41 2.88 -0.38
C SER A 436 -9.85 1.56 0.18
N VAL A 437 -9.41 0.66 -0.70
CA VAL A 437 -8.88 -0.66 -0.35
C VAL A 437 -7.43 -0.53 0.14
N PRO A 438 -7.11 -0.95 1.37
CA PRO A 438 -5.72 -1.05 1.79
C PRO A 438 -4.98 -2.15 1.01
N VAL A 439 -3.74 -1.85 0.61
CA VAL A 439 -2.88 -2.78 -0.14
C VAL A 439 -1.66 -3.16 0.69
N VAL A 440 -1.37 -4.45 0.74
CA VAL A 440 -0.15 -5.01 1.33
C VAL A 440 0.62 -5.71 0.22
N VAL A 441 1.83 -5.26 -0.04
CA VAL A 441 2.69 -5.79 -1.10
C VAL A 441 3.77 -6.64 -0.47
N CYS A 442 3.71 -7.94 -0.68
CA CYS A 442 4.76 -8.90 -0.34
C CYS A 442 5.70 -9.02 -1.54
N ASP A 443 6.86 -8.38 -1.45
CA ASP A 443 7.86 -8.48 -2.51
C ASP A 443 8.58 -9.82 -2.44
N HIS A 444 8.53 -10.61 -3.50
CA HIS A 444 9.24 -11.89 -3.63
C HIS A 444 10.33 -11.87 -4.70
N VAL A 445 10.73 -10.69 -5.21
CA VAL A 445 11.74 -10.57 -6.27
C VAL A 445 13.15 -10.72 -5.68
N TRP A 446 13.52 -11.95 -5.33
CA TRP A 446 14.71 -12.29 -4.56
C TRP A 446 16.05 -11.87 -5.18
N LEU A 447 16.11 -11.92 -6.51
CA LEU A 447 17.30 -11.66 -7.30
C LEU A 447 17.37 -10.21 -7.81
N GLY A 448 16.37 -9.39 -7.49
CA GLY A 448 16.37 -7.96 -7.80
C GLY A 448 17.09 -7.17 -6.72
N ASP A 449 18.01 -6.29 -7.12
CA ASP A 449 18.58 -5.28 -6.23
C ASP A 449 17.56 -4.17 -5.94
N ALA A 450 17.95 -3.16 -5.16
CA ALA A 450 17.07 -2.02 -4.84
C ALA A 450 16.71 -1.17 -6.07
N ASP A 451 17.45 -1.31 -7.17
CA ASP A 451 17.24 -0.55 -8.40
C ASP A 451 16.35 -1.25 -9.44
N ASP A 452 15.99 -2.51 -9.19
CA ASP A 452 15.11 -3.33 -10.01
C ASP A 452 13.77 -2.64 -10.31
N VAL A 453 13.46 -2.53 -11.61
CA VAL A 453 12.27 -1.82 -12.10
C VAL A 453 10.95 -2.46 -11.64
N THR A 454 10.91 -3.77 -11.44
CA THR A 454 9.74 -4.48 -10.93
C THR A 454 9.51 -4.14 -9.47
N ARG A 455 10.58 -4.18 -8.67
CA ARG A 455 10.54 -3.88 -7.24
C ARG A 455 10.16 -2.43 -6.98
N LYS A 456 10.67 -1.49 -7.77
CA LYS A 456 10.28 -0.07 -7.74
C LYS A 456 8.78 0.12 -7.96
N GLU A 457 8.19 -0.57 -8.93
CA GLU A 457 6.75 -0.49 -9.19
C GLU A 457 5.90 -1.18 -8.09
N LEU A 458 6.37 -2.28 -7.52
CA LEU A 458 5.74 -2.92 -6.35
C LEU A 458 5.77 -2.01 -5.11
N ALA A 459 6.90 -1.37 -4.83
CA ALA A 459 7.02 -0.37 -3.78
C ALA A 459 6.13 0.85 -4.05
N ARG A 460 6.02 1.27 -5.31
CA ARG A 460 5.12 2.36 -5.74
C ARG A 460 3.66 2.04 -5.48
N LEU A 461 3.22 0.81 -5.78
CA LEU A 461 1.86 0.34 -5.48
C LEU A 461 1.51 0.54 -4.00
N ALA A 462 2.37 0.06 -3.09
CA ALA A 462 2.15 0.25 -1.66
C ALA A 462 2.15 1.75 -1.28
N LYS A 463 3.13 2.52 -1.76
CA LYS A 463 3.27 3.93 -1.43
C LYS A 463 2.06 4.77 -1.88
N GLU A 464 1.63 4.64 -3.12
CA GLU A 464 0.55 5.46 -3.70
C GLU A 464 -0.85 5.06 -3.23
N THR A 465 -0.99 3.90 -2.57
CA THR A 465 -2.25 3.46 -1.94
C THR A 465 -2.26 3.69 -0.41
N GLY A 466 -1.19 4.27 0.14
CA GLY A 466 -0.98 4.38 1.59
C GLY A 466 -1.01 3.01 2.27
N GLY A 467 -0.50 1.99 1.56
CA GLY A 467 -0.43 0.60 1.96
C GLY A 467 0.90 0.24 2.62
N VAL A 468 1.16 -1.07 2.76
CA VAL A 468 2.38 -1.61 3.36
C VAL A 468 3.20 -2.32 2.29
N TYR A 469 4.50 -2.01 2.23
CA TYR A 469 5.47 -2.73 1.42
C TYR A 469 6.31 -3.61 2.35
N ILE A 470 6.32 -4.92 2.12
CA ILE A 470 7.09 -5.91 2.89
C ILE A 470 8.29 -6.33 2.03
N PRO A 471 9.50 -5.78 2.33
CA PRO A 471 10.69 -5.97 1.52
C PRO A 471 11.39 -7.30 1.86
N PHE A 472 10.76 -8.45 1.56
CA PHE A 472 11.36 -9.74 1.95
C PHE A 472 12.78 -9.96 1.41
N PRO A 473 13.16 -9.55 0.18
CA PRO A 473 14.54 -9.68 -0.28
C PRO A 473 15.54 -9.03 0.69
N GLU A 474 15.31 -7.78 1.10
CA GLU A 474 16.15 -7.00 2.02
C GLU A 474 16.27 -7.65 3.40
N MET A 475 15.24 -8.36 3.86
CA MET A 475 15.28 -9.03 5.17
C MET A 475 16.36 -10.11 5.26
N PHE A 476 16.89 -10.57 4.12
CA PHE A 476 17.87 -11.63 4.05
C PHE A 476 19.24 -11.18 3.53
N GLN A 477 19.37 -9.94 3.06
CA GLN A 477 20.63 -9.43 2.49
C GLN A 477 21.69 -9.23 3.58
N LYS A 478 22.93 -9.61 3.28
CA LYS A 478 24.10 -9.38 4.16
C LYS A 478 24.88 -8.09 3.83
N SER A 479 24.71 -7.51 2.63
CA SER A 479 25.55 -6.40 2.13
C SER A 479 24.96 -5.67 0.91
N ASP A 480 23.73 -5.14 1.01
CA ASP A 480 22.96 -4.43 -0.05
C ASP A 480 22.85 -5.16 -1.42
N ALA A 481 23.31 -6.41 -1.49
CA ALA A 481 23.37 -7.24 -2.67
C ALA A 481 22.29 -8.32 -2.59
N PRO A 482 21.65 -8.68 -3.72
CA PRO A 482 20.69 -9.78 -3.77
C PRO A 482 21.27 -11.09 -3.24
N THR A 483 20.45 -11.86 -2.54
CA THR A 483 20.85 -13.17 -2.01
C THR A 483 21.02 -14.20 -3.12
N THR A 484 22.03 -15.07 -3.03
CA THR A 484 22.17 -16.22 -3.93
C THR A 484 21.21 -17.34 -3.57
N ASP A 485 20.93 -18.24 -4.52
CA ASP A 485 20.10 -19.43 -4.31
C ASP A 485 20.72 -20.35 -3.25
N ALA A 486 22.03 -20.59 -3.33
CA ALA A 486 22.77 -21.43 -2.39
C ALA A 486 22.66 -20.90 -0.95
N TYR A 487 22.74 -19.57 -0.76
CA TYR A 487 22.55 -18.96 0.54
C TYR A 487 21.14 -19.21 1.10
N ARG A 488 20.11 -18.99 0.28
CA ARG A 488 18.71 -19.15 0.68
C ARG A 488 18.32 -20.59 0.99
N VAL A 489 18.81 -21.54 0.20
CA VAL A 489 18.51 -22.97 0.38
C VAL A 489 19.39 -23.59 1.48
N SER A 490 20.70 -23.38 1.45
CA SER A 490 21.64 -24.12 2.30
C SER A 490 21.97 -23.44 3.63
N GLU A 491 22.08 -22.10 3.66
CA GLU A 491 22.39 -21.37 4.89
C GLU A 491 21.12 -20.96 5.65
N LEU A 492 20.18 -20.27 4.99
CA LEU A 492 18.92 -19.85 5.62
C LEU A 492 17.96 -21.01 5.86
N LYS A 493 17.98 -22.01 4.98
CA LYS A 493 17.07 -23.18 5.02
C LYS A 493 15.59 -22.79 5.04
N LEU A 494 15.24 -21.65 4.44
CA LEU A 494 13.87 -21.17 4.29
C LEU A 494 13.27 -21.48 2.93
N PHE A 495 14.08 -21.96 1.97
CA PHE A 495 13.66 -22.19 0.60
C PHE A 495 13.83 -23.65 0.19
N SER A 496 12.97 -24.12 -0.71
CA SER A 496 13.12 -25.43 -1.36
C SER A 496 14.04 -25.36 -2.58
N ASP A 497 14.05 -24.22 -3.26
CA ASP A 497 14.90 -23.90 -4.41
C ASP A 497 15.26 -22.40 -4.42
N GLY A 498 15.77 -21.87 -5.54
CA GLY A 498 16.11 -20.46 -5.68
C GLY A 498 14.92 -19.49 -5.74
N ALA A 499 13.67 -19.92 -5.63
CA ALA A 499 12.48 -19.07 -5.82
C ALA A 499 11.35 -19.34 -4.81
N HIS A 500 11.20 -20.59 -4.38
CA HIS A 500 10.07 -21.06 -3.59
C HIS A 500 10.45 -21.28 -2.13
N TRP A 501 9.57 -20.82 -1.24
CA TRP A 501 9.64 -21.15 0.18
C TRP A 501 9.57 -22.66 0.42
N ASN A 502 10.25 -23.16 1.45
CA ASN A 502 9.93 -24.48 2.02
C ASN A 502 8.93 -24.31 3.19
N VAL A 503 8.64 -25.40 3.91
CA VAL A 503 7.75 -25.37 5.08
C VAL A 503 8.15 -24.32 6.14
N ALA A 504 9.45 -24.15 6.40
CA ALA A 504 9.96 -23.14 7.33
C ALA A 504 9.86 -21.72 6.73
N GLY A 505 10.07 -21.57 5.42
CA GLY A 505 9.86 -20.32 4.69
C GLY A 505 8.42 -19.82 4.75
N HIS A 506 7.44 -20.69 4.49
CA HIS A 506 6.02 -20.30 4.60
C HIS A 506 5.61 -19.94 6.02
N LYS A 507 6.17 -20.62 7.03
CA LYS A 507 6.01 -20.21 8.43
C LYS A 507 6.54 -18.80 8.63
N PHE A 508 7.78 -18.52 8.18
CA PHE A 508 8.38 -17.20 8.29
C PHE A 508 7.57 -16.12 7.57
N GLU A 509 7.13 -16.39 6.34
CA GLU A 509 6.30 -15.49 5.53
C GLU A 509 4.98 -15.16 6.25
N ALA A 510 4.23 -16.16 6.69
CA ALA A 510 2.97 -15.95 7.40
C ALA A 510 3.16 -15.14 8.69
N GLU A 511 4.14 -15.50 9.52
CA GLU A 511 4.40 -14.80 10.77
C GLU A 511 4.89 -13.38 10.55
N SER A 512 5.66 -13.14 9.48
CA SER A 512 6.11 -11.79 9.10
C SER A 512 4.92 -10.95 8.64
N VAL A 513 4.13 -11.44 7.68
CA VAL A 513 2.94 -10.71 7.19
C VAL A 513 1.97 -10.44 8.34
N ALA A 514 1.72 -11.40 9.22
CA ALA A 514 0.83 -11.20 10.37
C ALA A 514 1.32 -10.10 11.32
N LYS A 515 2.64 -10.00 11.54
CA LYS A 515 3.24 -8.92 12.34
C LYS A 515 3.10 -7.56 11.67
N TRP A 516 3.40 -7.47 10.37
CA TRP A 516 3.22 -6.24 9.58
C TRP A 516 1.76 -5.81 9.47
N LEU A 517 0.81 -6.75 9.57
CA LEU A 517 -0.62 -6.48 9.64
C LEU A 517 -1.11 -6.11 11.06
N GLY A 518 -0.27 -6.27 12.09
CA GLY A 518 -0.65 -6.05 13.49
C GLY A 518 -1.68 -7.04 14.02
N LEU A 519 -1.71 -8.28 13.51
CA LEU A 519 -2.63 -9.31 13.97
C LEU A 519 -2.30 -9.77 15.40
N SER A 520 -3.33 -10.05 16.21
CA SER A 520 -3.13 -10.57 17.57
C SER A 520 -2.58 -12.00 17.58
N CYS A 521 -2.95 -12.80 16.56
CA CYS A 521 -2.33 -14.07 16.28
C CYS A 521 -1.26 -13.90 15.19
N SER A 522 0.01 -14.04 15.55
CA SER A 522 1.13 -13.84 14.62
C SER A 522 2.16 -14.99 14.65
N SER A 523 1.76 -16.17 15.10
CA SER A 523 2.60 -17.38 15.10
C SER A 523 1.85 -18.58 14.52
N LYS A 524 2.56 -19.40 13.74
CA LYS A 524 2.01 -20.66 13.18
C LYS A 524 1.49 -21.57 14.29
N LYS A 525 2.24 -21.66 15.40
CA LYS A 525 1.89 -22.48 16.55
C LYS A 525 0.53 -22.08 17.13
N VAL A 526 0.37 -20.80 17.48
CA VAL A 526 -0.88 -20.33 18.09
C VAL A 526 -2.06 -20.50 17.11
N ALA A 527 -1.84 -20.24 15.83
CA ALA A 527 -2.85 -20.43 14.78
C ALA A 527 -3.36 -21.88 14.71
N LEU A 528 -2.46 -22.86 14.70
CA LEU A 528 -2.83 -24.28 14.61
C LEU A 528 -3.34 -24.87 15.93
N ASP A 529 -2.86 -24.37 17.06
CA ASP A 529 -3.25 -24.89 18.38
C ASP A 529 -4.63 -24.37 18.82
N ASN A 530 -5.01 -23.14 18.43
CA ASN A 530 -6.18 -22.45 19.00
C ASN A 530 -7.24 -22.08 17.97
N TYR A 531 -6.86 -21.87 16.71
CA TYR A 531 -7.72 -21.25 15.70
C TYR A 531 -7.88 -22.11 14.45
N ASP A 532 -7.67 -23.42 14.59
CA ASP A 532 -7.92 -24.38 13.52
C ASP A 532 -9.42 -24.71 13.40
N TRP A 533 -9.81 -25.20 12.22
CA TRP A 533 -11.18 -25.63 11.98
C TRP A 533 -11.46 -26.99 12.61
N TRP A 534 -12.74 -27.25 12.91
CA TRP A 534 -13.19 -28.61 13.22
C TRP A 534 -12.91 -29.52 12.02
N TYR A 535 -12.02 -30.48 12.19
CA TYR A 535 -11.65 -31.41 11.14
C TYR A 535 -12.48 -32.69 11.26
N PRO A 536 -13.34 -32.99 10.27
CA PRO A 536 -14.16 -34.20 10.26
C PRO A 536 -13.31 -35.47 10.28
N ILE A 537 -13.78 -36.48 11.00
CA ILE A 537 -13.11 -37.78 11.04
C ILE A 537 -13.71 -38.70 9.97
N ALA A 538 -12.83 -39.31 9.17
CA ALA A 538 -13.23 -40.30 8.19
C ALA A 538 -13.54 -41.65 8.85
N PHE A 539 -14.74 -42.18 8.63
CA PHE A 539 -15.11 -43.50 9.15
C PHE A 539 -14.69 -44.63 8.21
N GLY A 540 -13.92 -45.57 8.76
CA GLY A 540 -13.43 -46.74 8.03
C GLY A 540 -14.33 -47.97 8.12
N SER A 541 -15.29 -48.01 9.06
CA SER A 541 -16.10 -49.20 9.32
C SER A 541 -17.40 -49.23 8.51
N THR A 542 -17.76 -50.45 8.08
CA THR A 542 -19.06 -50.73 7.48
C THR A 542 -20.16 -50.60 8.54
N GLY A 543 -21.25 -49.91 8.21
CA GLY A 543 -22.42 -49.79 9.08
C GLY A 543 -22.39 -48.66 10.12
N VAL A 544 -21.26 -47.96 10.32
CA VAL A 544 -21.20 -46.74 11.15
C VAL A 544 -21.21 -45.51 10.25
N THR A 545 -22.09 -44.55 10.53
CA THR A 545 -22.18 -43.28 9.80
C THR A 545 -22.35 -42.09 10.73
N ASN A 546 -22.06 -40.89 10.26
CA ASN A 546 -22.46 -39.68 10.96
C ASN A 546 -23.99 -39.58 11.00
N THR A 547 -24.53 -39.09 12.11
CA THR A 547 -25.94 -38.65 12.19
C THR A 547 -26.08 -37.18 11.80
N GLY A 548 -25.05 -36.37 12.07
CA GLY A 548 -24.96 -35.00 11.60
C GLY A 548 -24.66 -34.93 10.10
N THR A 549 -25.20 -33.92 9.44
CA THR A 549 -25.07 -33.73 7.99
C THR A 549 -24.20 -32.56 7.60
N ASN A 550 -23.71 -31.77 8.56
CA ASN A 550 -22.91 -30.56 8.31
C ASN A 550 -21.73 -30.42 9.29
N SER A 551 -20.87 -29.45 9.04
CA SER A 551 -19.64 -29.20 9.80
C SER A 551 -19.82 -28.95 11.30
N ASP A 552 -21.00 -28.59 11.80
CA ASP A 552 -21.26 -28.41 13.24
C ASP A 552 -21.80 -29.66 13.93
N THR A 553 -22.15 -30.67 13.16
CA THR A 553 -22.88 -31.83 13.67
C THR A 553 -22.22 -33.15 13.32
N VAL A 554 -21.32 -33.20 12.32
CA VAL A 554 -20.51 -34.39 12.02
C VAL A 554 -19.50 -34.67 13.12
N THR A 555 -19.07 -35.92 13.23
CA THR A 555 -17.95 -36.31 14.09
C THR A 555 -16.67 -35.63 13.63
N ALA A 556 -16.03 -34.87 14.51
CA ALA A 556 -14.90 -34.02 14.18
C ALA A 556 -13.99 -33.79 15.39
N VAL A 557 -12.74 -33.45 15.12
CA VAL A 557 -11.72 -33.15 16.12
C VAL A 557 -11.03 -31.82 15.80
N ARG A 558 -10.53 -31.13 16.82
CA ARG A 558 -9.63 -29.98 16.67
C ARG A 558 -8.71 -29.82 17.87
N ASN A 559 -7.59 -29.13 17.68
CA ASN A 559 -6.82 -28.59 18.81
C ASN A 559 -7.60 -27.46 19.50
N SER A 560 -7.35 -27.30 20.80
CA SER A 560 -8.03 -26.34 21.68
C SER A 560 -7.05 -25.80 22.73
N GLY A 561 -5.85 -25.45 22.27
CA GLY A 561 -4.72 -25.07 23.08
C GLY A 561 -3.50 -25.97 22.85
N PRO A 562 -2.35 -25.63 23.47
CA PRO A 562 -1.07 -26.28 23.19
C PRO A 562 -0.98 -27.73 23.66
N SER A 563 -1.84 -28.20 24.56
CA SER A 563 -1.80 -29.58 25.09
C SER A 563 -3.21 -30.13 25.32
N ASN A 564 -4.19 -29.65 24.56
CA ASN A 564 -5.57 -30.07 24.69
C ASN A 564 -6.27 -30.09 23.32
N ALA A 565 -7.12 -31.08 23.10
CA ALA A 565 -7.96 -31.18 21.93
C ALA A 565 -9.41 -31.45 22.33
N GLU A 566 -10.32 -31.17 21.39
CA GLU A 566 -11.74 -31.43 21.53
C GLU A 566 -12.18 -32.41 20.45
N LEU A 567 -13.01 -33.37 20.85
CA LEU A 567 -13.65 -34.35 20.00
C LEU A 567 -15.16 -34.22 20.17
N ARG A 568 -15.87 -34.02 19.05
CA ARG A 568 -17.32 -34.21 18.95
C ARG A 568 -17.57 -35.52 18.22
N VAL A 569 -18.41 -36.38 18.78
CA VAL A 569 -18.91 -37.59 18.11
C VAL A 569 -20.41 -37.50 17.95
N SER A 570 -20.88 -37.90 16.77
CA SER A 570 -22.29 -37.87 16.37
C SER A 570 -22.49 -38.96 15.34
N VAL A 571 -22.91 -40.14 15.80
CA VAL A 571 -22.86 -41.38 15.00
C VAL A 571 -24.13 -42.23 15.12
N SER A 572 -24.37 -43.02 14.09
CA SER A 572 -25.38 -44.07 14.00
C SER A 572 -24.72 -45.42 13.71
N GLY A 573 -25.43 -46.52 13.96
CA GLY A 573 -24.99 -47.88 13.63
C GLY A 573 -24.35 -48.66 14.78
N ILE A 574 -24.47 -48.18 16.01
CA ILE A 574 -23.99 -48.85 17.22
C ILE A 574 -25.17 -49.56 17.88
N SER A 575 -25.41 -50.84 17.58
CA SER A 575 -26.58 -51.58 18.06
C SER A 575 -26.23 -52.93 18.67
N LEU A 576 -27.08 -53.41 19.60
CA LEU A 576 -27.18 -54.80 20.04
C LEU A 576 -25.87 -55.47 20.50
N ASN A 577 -25.31 -55.01 21.63
CA ASN A 577 -24.15 -55.60 22.33
C ASN A 577 -22.97 -56.01 21.42
N THR A 578 -22.85 -55.42 20.23
CA THR A 578 -21.84 -55.77 19.24
C THR A 578 -20.84 -54.65 19.12
N GLN A 579 -19.58 -54.97 19.37
CA GLN A 579 -18.47 -54.04 19.22
C GLN A 579 -18.40 -53.48 17.79
N ARG A 580 -18.01 -52.20 17.68
CA ARG A 580 -17.83 -51.49 16.40
C ARG A 580 -16.54 -50.68 16.44
N GLY A 581 -15.60 -50.97 15.55
CA GLY A 581 -14.55 -50.00 15.23
C GLY A 581 -15.18 -48.79 14.53
N MET A 582 -14.71 -47.58 14.83
CA MET A 582 -15.28 -46.34 14.29
C MET A 582 -14.32 -45.69 13.27
N TRP A 583 -13.08 -45.45 13.69
CA TRP A 583 -11.98 -44.97 12.85
C TRP A 583 -10.64 -45.48 13.37
N THR A 584 -9.62 -45.47 12.52
CA THR A 584 -8.34 -46.17 12.76
C THR A 584 -7.22 -45.28 13.30
N ALA A 585 -7.28 -43.97 13.10
CA ALA A 585 -6.32 -43.00 13.60
C ALA A 585 -6.91 -41.58 13.55
N TRP A 586 -6.22 -40.63 14.18
CA TRP A 586 -6.54 -39.21 14.01
C TRP A 586 -6.31 -38.76 12.55
N PRO A 587 -7.12 -37.82 12.02
CA PRO A 587 -6.81 -37.20 10.75
C PRO A 587 -5.46 -36.48 10.84
N THR A 588 -4.49 -36.85 9.99
CA THR A 588 -3.14 -36.26 10.00
C THR A 588 -3.18 -34.74 9.92
N ARG A 589 -4.10 -34.19 9.12
CA ARG A 589 -4.28 -32.74 8.93
C ARG A 589 -4.87 -32.01 10.13
N ALA A 590 -5.60 -32.71 11.01
CA ALA A 590 -6.02 -32.14 12.29
C ALA A 590 -4.83 -31.92 13.24
N GLY A 591 -3.72 -32.63 13.00
CA GLY A 591 -2.50 -32.52 13.78
C GLY A 591 -2.74 -32.80 15.24
N ILE A 592 -3.40 -33.91 15.56
CA ILE A 592 -3.60 -34.38 16.94
C ILE A 592 -2.49 -35.39 17.25
N ILE A 593 -1.71 -35.12 18.30
CA ILE A 593 -0.61 -35.99 18.76
C ILE A 593 -0.98 -36.47 20.17
N GLN A 594 -1.33 -37.76 20.31
CA GLN A 594 -1.83 -38.32 21.57
C GLN A 594 -0.97 -39.50 22.05
N SER A 595 -0.82 -39.63 23.37
CA SER A 595 -0.14 -40.75 24.05
C SER A 595 -1.00 -41.46 25.11
N TYR A 596 -2.24 -41.01 25.35
CA TYR A 596 -3.11 -41.53 26.41
C TYR A 596 -4.40 -42.13 25.85
N ALA A 597 -4.74 -43.35 26.28
CA ALA A 597 -6.03 -43.95 25.96
C ALA A 597 -7.12 -43.38 26.87
N MET A 598 -8.34 -43.26 26.34
CA MET A 598 -9.51 -42.76 27.08
C MET A 598 -10.67 -43.72 26.95
N THR A 599 -11.50 -43.75 28.00
CA THR A 599 -12.77 -44.49 27.99
C THR A 599 -13.87 -43.59 28.52
N HIS A 600 -14.92 -43.45 27.71
CA HIS A 600 -16.12 -42.69 28.03
C HIS A 600 -17.35 -43.60 27.94
N GLN A 601 -18.44 -43.20 28.59
CA GLN A 601 -19.71 -43.91 28.42
C GLN A 601 -20.34 -43.54 27.08
N LEU A 602 -20.94 -44.52 26.39
CA LEU A 602 -21.94 -44.22 25.36
C LEU A 602 -23.13 -43.50 26.00
N LEU A 603 -23.89 -42.74 25.21
CA LEU A 603 -25.03 -41.93 25.69
C LEU A 603 -25.89 -42.72 26.70
N PRO A 604 -25.86 -42.37 28.01
CA PRO A 604 -26.52 -43.15 29.04
C PRO A 604 -28.04 -43.10 28.86
N LYS A 605 -28.73 -44.05 29.48
CA LYS A 605 -30.19 -44.01 29.59
C LYS A 605 -30.62 -42.89 30.54
N THR A 606 -31.88 -42.48 30.44
CA THR A 606 -32.45 -41.43 31.32
C THR A 606 -32.40 -41.80 32.80
N ASP A 607 -32.39 -43.10 33.11
CA ASP A 607 -32.22 -43.65 34.46
C ASP A 607 -30.76 -43.73 34.94
N GLY A 608 -29.79 -43.26 34.12
CA GLY A 608 -28.35 -43.30 34.43
C GLY A 608 -27.66 -44.61 34.06
N THR A 609 -28.40 -45.63 33.59
CA THR A 609 -27.82 -46.92 33.19
C THR A 609 -26.90 -46.75 31.99
N SER A 610 -25.71 -47.35 32.07
CA SER A 610 -24.74 -47.37 30.97
C SER A 610 -25.27 -48.20 29.79
N ARG A 611 -25.17 -47.64 28.57
CA ARG A 611 -25.38 -48.37 27.31
C ARG A 611 -24.10 -49.04 26.78
N GLY A 612 -23.00 -48.95 27.52
CA GLY A 612 -21.68 -49.40 27.10
C GLY A 612 -20.68 -48.25 27.03
N THR A 613 -19.52 -48.50 26.44
CA THR A 613 -18.39 -47.56 26.46
C THR A 613 -17.91 -47.21 25.06
N PHE A 614 -17.39 -45.99 24.91
CA PHE A 614 -16.57 -45.55 23.79
C PHE A 614 -15.11 -45.51 24.26
N VAL A 615 -14.21 -46.17 23.53
CA VAL A 615 -12.79 -46.24 23.84
C VAL A 615 -12.01 -45.56 22.73
N LEU A 616 -11.12 -44.65 23.10
CA LEU A 616 -10.18 -43.98 22.21
C LEU A 616 -8.77 -44.41 22.59
N ALA A 617 -8.07 -45.08 21.67
CA ALA A 617 -6.70 -45.48 21.87
C ALA A 617 -5.76 -44.28 21.78
N ALA A 618 -4.54 -44.42 22.33
CA ALA A 618 -3.52 -43.38 22.28
C ALA A 618 -3.19 -42.91 20.84
N GLY A 619 -3.24 -43.82 19.85
CA GLY A 619 -3.02 -43.48 18.43
C GLY A 619 -4.23 -42.85 17.74
N GLY A 620 -5.31 -42.55 18.47
CA GLY A 620 -6.55 -41.99 17.95
C GLY A 620 -7.54 -42.99 17.39
N ALA A 621 -7.24 -44.28 17.32
CA ALA A 621 -8.21 -45.30 16.91
C ALA A 621 -9.37 -45.35 17.91
N ALA A 622 -10.61 -45.44 17.42
CA ALA A 622 -11.79 -45.45 18.28
C ALA A 622 -12.67 -46.67 18.08
N THR A 623 -13.24 -47.15 19.19
CA THR A 623 -14.10 -48.33 19.24
C THR A 623 -15.29 -48.07 20.17
N ALA A 624 -16.49 -48.39 19.71
CA ALA A 624 -17.70 -48.45 20.54
C ALA A 624 -17.96 -49.89 21.00
N ASN A 625 -18.18 -50.06 22.31
CA ASN A 625 -18.49 -51.31 22.98
C ASN A 625 -19.87 -51.18 23.64
N PRO A 626 -20.98 -51.24 22.88
CA PRO A 626 -22.33 -51.25 23.47
C PRO A 626 -22.51 -52.50 24.33
N ASN A 627 -23.33 -52.41 25.39
CA ASN A 627 -23.66 -53.52 26.28
C ASN A 627 -25.09 -54.06 26.03
N GLY A 628 -25.54 -55.02 26.83
CA GLY A 628 -26.91 -55.58 26.75
C GLY A 628 -28.05 -54.59 27.05
N SER A 629 -27.74 -53.41 27.60
CA SER A 629 -28.70 -52.32 27.85
C SER A 629 -28.77 -51.29 26.70
N ASN A 630 -27.98 -51.46 25.63
CA ASN A 630 -27.99 -50.55 24.49
C ASN A 630 -29.24 -50.74 23.61
N ASP A 631 -30.22 -49.88 23.81
CA ASP A 631 -31.53 -49.90 23.14
C ASP A 631 -31.68 -48.87 22.00
N ILE A 632 -30.63 -48.12 21.68
CA ILE A 632 -30.60 -47.17 20.55
C ILE A 632 -29.38 -47.40 19.66
N ALA A 633 -29.47 -46.98 18.40
CA ALA A 633 -28.37 -47.08 17.44
C ALA A 633 -27.51 -45.81 17.35
N GLN A 634 -28.00 -44.69 17.88
CA GLN A 634 -27.41 -43.36 17.72
C GLN A 634 -26.79 -42.88 19.03
N HIS A 635 -25.59 -42.32 18.96
CA HIS A 635 -24.91 -41.76 20.11
C HIS A 635 -24.22 -40.45 19.76
N THR A 636 -24.23 -39.53 20.71
CA THR A 636 -23.49 -38.27 20.65
C THR A 636 -22.59 -38.14 21.88
N MET A 637 -21.46 -37.48 21.72
CA MET A 637 -20.58 -37.12 22.83
C MET A 637 -19.73 -35.89 22.50
N PHE A 638 -19.30 -35.21 23.54
CA PHE A 638 -18.28 -34.17 23.47
C PHE A 638 -17.21 -34.48 24.52
N VAL A 639 -15.94 -34.47 24.10
CA VAL A 639 -14.81 -34.85 24.95
C VAL A 639 -13.70 -33.84 24.75
N SER A 640 -13.22 -33.26 25.84
CA SER A 640 -11.93 -32.56 25.88
C SER A 640 -10.87 -33.50 26.42
N PHE A 641 -9.68 -33.51 25.81
CA PHE A 641 -8.64 -34.47 26.16
C PHE A 641 -7.22 -33.92 26.00
N PRO A 642 -6.29 -34.35 26.87
CA PRO A 642 -4.91 -33.90 26.79
C PRO A 642 -4.21 -34.45 25.55
N THR A 643 -3.41 -33.60 24.91
CA THR A 643 -2.51 -33.94 23.80
C THR A 643 -1.06 -33.63 24.19
N ALA A 644 -0.11 -34.22 23.47
CA ALA A 644 1.27 -33.73 23.54
C ALA A 644 1.35 -32.31 22.96
N ASP A 645 2.36 -31.53 23.39
CA ASP A 645 2.65 -30.24 22.77
C ASP A 645 3.17 -30.44 21.35
N HIS A 646 2.56 -29.72 20.40
CA HIS A 646 2.85 -29.82 18.97
C HIS A 646 4.24 -29.35 18.55
N GLY A 647 5.03 -28.70 19.44
CA GLY A 647 6.45 -28.36 19.21
C GLY A 647 6.72 -27.81 17.79
N ALA A 648 6.33 -26.56 17.55
CA ALA A 648 6.09 -26.02 16.19
C ALA A 648 7.28 -25.79 15.26
#